data_AF-A0A5R9KCM3-F1
#
_entry.id   AF-A0A5R9KCM3-F1
#
_cell.length_a   1.000
_cell.length_b   1.000
_cell.length_c   1.000
_cell.angle_alpha   90.00
_cell.angle_beta   90.00
_cell.angle_gamma   90.00
#
_symmetry.space_group_name_H-M   'P 1'
#
loop_
_entity.id
_entity.type
_entity.pdbx_description
1 polymer ?
#
loop_
_entity_poly.entity_id
_entity_poly.type
_entity_poly.pdbx_seq_one_letter_code
_entity_poly.pdbx_strand_id
1 'polypeptide(L)'
;MFKKILLTLFSFQLTCMATFASNPTAPEDDDGYRLWLRYEPVTNAAIKVEYLKYASFIANTEKGEITGSALKELQTGLKQLIGKRVPAITTAGSRTGGVVFSLKPATGDSAAKEGYQIQPVSGNIVISAQSERGILYGTFALLRHMQMQQPLKNLRISSTPKIRYRMLNHWDNTDGTIERGYAGGSIWKWYELPERVDPRYEDYARANASLGINGTVLNNVNASARFMSQEYIGKVAAIANVLRKYGIKTYLSVYFAAPKTLGGLAGSDPLDPNVRAWWADKVAEIYKTIPDFGGFLVKANSEGEPGPQDYGRTHADGANMLAAALKPYDGIVVWRAFVYKADPDADRFKAAYEEFVPLDGQFDPKVIVQVKNGPIDFQPREPFSPLFGNMPKTPLGMEFQITQEYLGFAAHAVYEAPLFKECLESDTWVNGQGSTVAKVIDGSLHGYERTLIAGVANTGSDRNWTGHPLAQANWYAFGRLAWDHQLSAEQIAAEWTQLTLTRQIKSREHIVKMMLRSREIYIGYNTPLGLSRPWMGVHFAPEPWQSRGARPDWTATYYHRADSAGLGFDRTTSGSNALSQYRPQVQAQWNDPDKTPLPYLLWFHHVSWNKKLGSGRTLWDELCHRLYSGADSVSWMQQQWELARNDLDTRVYADVAGRLKVQRREAIWWRDAWLLYLQTFSRQPVPASLTPPDRTLEEVKKSVNIYLMR
;
A
#
# COMPACT_ATOMS: atom_id res chain seq x y z
N MET A 1 -47.18 -41.85 59.99
CA MET A 1 -46.17 -41.85 58.91
C MET A 1 -46.32 -40.57 58.10
N PHE A 2 -46.10 -39.48 58.82
CA PHE A 2 -46.27 -38.07 58.48
C PHE A 2 -44.91 -37.43 58.83
N LYS A 3 -44.51 -36.37 58.12
CA LYS A 3 -43.36 -35.51 58.46
C LYS A 3 -41.98 -36.21 58.50
N LYS A 4 -41.32 -36.39 57.34
CA LYS A 4 -39.83 -36.45 57.31
C LYS A 4 -39.16 -36.27 55.93
N ILE A 5 -39.85 -35.74 54.93
CA ILE A 5 -39.24 -35.45 53.61
C ILE A 5 -39.69 -34.06 53.13
N LEU A 6 -39.58 -33.05 53.99
CA LEU A 6 -39.80 -31.65 53.59
C LEU A 6 -38.89 -30.65 54.35
N LEU A 7 -37.81 -31.14 54.97
CA LEU A 7 -36.87 -30.34 55.77
C LEU A 7 -35.42 -30.70 55.42
N THR A 8 -35.09 -30.70 54.12
CA THR A 8 -33.70 -30.81 53.66
C THR A 8 -33.50 -30.11 52.31
N LEU A 9 -34.25 -29.04 52.06
CA LEU A 9 -34.14 -28.20 50.86
C LEU A 9 -34.21 -26.69 51.15
N PHE A 10 -34.25 -26.28 52.42
CA PHE A 10 -34.45 -24.89 52.84
C PHE A 10 -33.39 -24.33 53.82
N SER A 11 -32.20 -24.92 53.87
CA SER A 11 -31.09 -24.41 54.71
C SER A 11 -29.75 -24.31 54.00
N PHE A 12 -29.75 -24.16 52.68
CA PHE A 12 -28.54 -23.88 51.89
C PHE A 12 -28.73 -22.75 50.86
N GLN A 13 -29.58 -21.77 51.18
CA GLN A 13 -29.75 -20.55 50.37
C GLN A 13 -29.43 -19.24 51.09
N LEU A 14 -28.75 -19.29 52.24
CA LEU A 14 -28.43 -18.07 53.01
C LEU A 14 -26.97 -17.95 53.44
N THR A 15 -26.01 -18.37 52.61
CA THR A 15 -24.59 -17.99 52.81
C THR A 15 -23.77 -18.09 51.51
N CYS A 16 -24.10 -17.28 50.52
CA CYS A 16 -23.19 -16.95 49.40
C CYS A 16 -23.63 -15.66 48.70
N MET A 17 -23.87 -14.59 49.46
CA MET A 17 -23.66 -13.24 48.93
C MET A 17 -22.16 -12.92 49.04
N ALA A 18 -21.35 -13.66 48.29
CA ALA A 18 -20.01 -13.21 47.96
C ALA A 18 -20.18 -12.25 46.79
N THR A 19 -19.87 -10.98 47.05
CA THR A 19 -19.68 -9.93 46.05
C THR A 19 -18.85 -10.45 44.88
N PHE A 20 -19.50 -10.75 43.76
CA PHE A 20 -18.85 -10.71 42.45
C PHE A 20 -18.57 -9.25 42.11
N ALA A 21 -17.57 -8.66 42.78
CA ALA A 21 -16.82 -7.60 42.18
C ALA A 21 -16.25 -8.20 40.89
N SER A 22 -16.79 -7.80 39.75
CA SER A 22 -16.21 -8.09 38.45
C SER A 22 -14.77 -7.59 38.48
N ASN A 23 -13.83 -8.51 38.71
CA ASN A 23 -12.44 -8.24 38.40
C ASN A 23 -12.41 -7.70 36.97
N PRO A 24 -11.68 -6.61 36.69
CA PRO A 24 -11.47 -6.20 35.30
C PRO A 24 -10.86 -7.42 34.61
N THR A 25 -11.62 -7.99 33.68
CA THR A 25 -11.10 -9.00 32.74
C THR A 25 -9.76 -8.47 32.24
N ALA A 26 -8.71 -9.29 32.36
CA ALA A 26 -7.42 -8.98 31.76
C ALA A 26 -7.68 -8.47 30.32
N PRO A 27 -7.00 -7.42 29.86
CA PRO A 27 -7.20 -6.91 28.51
C PRO A 27 -7.10 -8.08 27.54
N GLU A 28 -8.10 -8.21 26.67
CA GLU A 28 -8.15 -9.26 25.64
C GLU A 28 -6.87 -9.16 24.81
N ASP A 29 -6.11 -10.27 24.72
CA ASP A 29 -4.85 -10.32 23.97
C ASP A 29 -5.03 -9.76 22.54
N ASP A 30 -4.11 -8.91 22.09
CA ASP A 30 -4.19 -8.29 20.77
C ASP A 30 -3.88 -9.30 19.66
N ASP A 31 -4.90 -9.64 18.87
CA ASP A 31 -4.80 -10.54 17.71
C ASP A 31 -4.57 -9.79 16.38
N GLY A 32 -4.42 -8.47 16.43
CA GLY A 32 -4.16 -7.60 15.28
C GLY A 32 -5.39 -7.28 14.43
N TYR A 33 -6.58 -7.84 14.72
CA TYR A 33 -7.78 -7.63 13.91
C TYR A 33 -8.26 -6.18 13.88
N ARG A 34 -8.07 -5.45 15.00
CA ARG A 34 -8.51 -4.05 15.14
C ARG A 34 -7.56 -3.04 14.48
N LEU A 35 -6.41 -3.49 13.96
CA LEU A 35 -5.42 -2.64 13.30
C LEU A 35 -5.06 -1.42 14.19
N TRP A 36 -5.17 -0.20 13.67
CA TRP A 36 -4.96 1.08 14.38
C TRP A 36 -6.26 1.70 14.94
N LEU A 37 -7.40 0.99 14.85
CA LEU A 37 -8.70 1.41 15.36
C LEU A 37 -9.04 0.67 16.66
N ARG A 38 -8.07 0.57 17.57
CA ARG A 38 -8.19 -0.22 18.81
C ARG A 38 -9.12 0.40 19.83
N TYR A 39 -9.19 1.73 19.89
CA TYR A 39 -9.96 2.53 20.85
C TYR A 39 -9.74 2.15 22.32
N GLU A 40 -8.51 1.74 22.65
CA GLU A 40 -8.14 1.36 24.01
C GLU A 40 -8.42 2.48 25.03
N PRO A 41 -8.91 2.17 26.25
CA PRO A 41 -9.24 3.17 27.25
C PRO A 41 -8.13 4.21 27.47
N VAL A 42 -8.55 5.47 27.65
CA VAL A 42 -7.65 6.57 27.99
C VAL A 42 -7.09 6.34 29.39
N THR A 43 -5.76 6.24 29.47
CA THR A 43 -5.04 5.95 30.71
C THR A 43 -4.65 7.21 31.49
N ASN A 44 -4.48 8.34 30.80
CA ASN A 44 -4.24 9.62 31.46
C ASN A 44 -5.55 10.20 32.02
N ALA A 45 -5.66 10.29 33.34
CA ALA A 45 -6.86 10.75 34.04
C ALA A 45 -7.26 12.19 33.68
N ALA A 46 -6.29 13.10 33.53
CA ALA A 46 -6.58 14.51 33.18
C ALA A 46 -7.16 14.61 31.76
N ILE A 47 -6.59 13.87 30.81
CA ILE A 47 -7.10 13.80 29.44
C ILE A 47 -8.50 13.17 29.40
N LYS A 48 -8.73 12.10 30.18
CA LYS A 48 -10.06 11.46 30.26
C LYS A 48 -11.12 12.43 30.79
N VAL A 49 -10.82 13.18 31.85
CA VAL A 49 -11.70 14.22 32.40
C VAL A 49 -12.00 15.28 31.35
N GLU A 50 -11.00 15.67 30.55
CA GLU A 50 -11.18 16.63 29.47
C GLU A 50 -12.12 16.09 28.38
N TYR A 51 -11.95 14.86 27.93
CA TYR A 51 -12.81 14.24 26.91
C TYR A 51 -14.26 14.10 27.39
N LEU A 52 -14.46 13.78 28.67
CA LEU A 52 -15.80 13.67 29.26
C LEU A 52 -16.60 14.98 29.19
N LYS A 53 -15.93 16.15 29.11
CA LYS A 53 -16.60 17.45 28.93
C LYS A 53 -17.35 17.56 27.60
N TYR A 54 -16.94 16.82 26.58
CA TYR A 54 -17.52 16.83 25.24
C TYR A 54 -18.35 15.57 24.93
N ALA A 55 -18.71 14.80 25.95
CA ALA A 55 -19.37 13.51 25.83
C ALA A 55 -20.85 13.53 26.26
N SER A 56 -21.52 14.67 26.18
CA SER A 56 -22.95 14.81 26.52
C SER A 56 -23.87 14.37 25.39
N PHE A 57 -23.50 14.66 24.14
CA PHE A 57 -24.25 14.27 22.95
C PHE A 57 -23.36 14.24 21.70
N ILE A 58 -23.82 13.58 20.65
CA ILE A 58 -23.34 13.76 19.27
C ILE A 58 -24.50 14.31 18.45
N ALA A 59 -24.37 15.51 17.90
CA ALA A 59 -25.37 16.11 17.05
C ALA A 59 -25.09 15.78 15.58
N ASN A 60 -26.02 15.07 14.95
CA ASN A 60 -26.01 14.79 13.52
C ASN A 60 -27.32 15.31 12.90
N THR A 61 -27.23 16.42 12.18
CA THR A 61 -28.39 17.07 11.55
C THR A 61 -28.88 16.33 10.30
N GLU A 62 -28.02 15.50 9.71
CA GLU A 62 -28.25 14.89 8.41
C GLU A 62 -28.51 13.39 8.52
N LYS A 63 -29.31 12.85 7.59
CA LYS A 63 -29.73 11.44 7.56
C LYS A 63 -29.04 10.62 6.46
N GLY A 64 -27.83 11.00 6.07
CA GLY A 64 -27.06 10.27 5.05
C GLY A 64 -26.39 9.01 5.60
N GLU A 65 -26.15 8.00 4.75
CA GLU A 65 -25.52 6.74 5.18
C GLU A 65 -24.07 6.95 5.65
N ILE A 66 -23.32 7.88 5.04
CA ILE A 66 -21.92 8.13 5.39
C ILE A 66 -21.81 8.86 6.72
N THR A 67 -22.64 9.88 6.94
CA THR A 67 -22.75 10.53 8.27
C THR A 67 -23.27 9.58 9.34
N GLY A 68 -24.13 8.63 8.98
CA GLY A 68 -24.55 7.52 9.85
C GLY A 68 -23.39 6.64 10.30
N SER A 69 -22.50 6.25 9.37
CA SER A 69 -21.25 5.53 9.69
C SER A 69 -20.32 6.36 10.58
N ALA A 70 -20.17 7.66 10.30
CA ALA A 70 -19.38 8.56 11.13
C ALA A 70 -19.91 8.63 12.58
N LEU A 71 -21.23 8.75 12.74
CA LEU A 71 -21.89 8.72 14.05
C LEU A 71 -21.62 7.40 14.78
N LYS A 72 -21.82 6.26 14.11
CA LYS A 72 -21.58 4.91 14.67
C LYS A 72 -20.13 4.76 15.13
N GLU A 73 -19.19 5.21 14.32
CA GLU A 73 -17.75 5.12 14.63
C GLU A 73 -17.40 5.99 15.83
N LEU A 74 -17.89 7.22 15.89
CA LEU A 74 -17.66 8.12 17.03
C LEU A 74 -18.28 7.57 18.32
N GLN A 75 -19.49 7.02 18.27
CA GLN A 75 -20.11 6.37 19.43
C GLN A 75 -19.30 5.16 19.90
N THR A 76 -18.81 4.35 18.97
CA THR A 76 -17.97 3.18 19.27
C THR A 76 -16.66 3.62 19.92
N GLY A 77 -15.95 4.57 19.30
CA GLY A 77 -14.70 5.11 19.81
C GLY A 77 -14.86 5.75 21.19
N LEU A 78 -15.86 6.61 21.40
CA LEU A 78 -16.10 7.25 22.71
C LEU A 78 -16.48 6.22 23.79
N LYS A 79 -17.31 5.22 23.46
CA LYS A 79 -17.65 4.15 24.41
C LYS A 79 -16.40 3.45 24.93
N GLN A 80 -15.45 3.13 24.06
CA GLN A 80 -14.23 2.40 24.44
C GLN A 80 -13.18 3.31 25.09
N LEU A 81 -12.93 4.50 24.50
CA LEU A 81 -11.92 5.44 24.99
C LEU A 81 -12.23 5.99 26.38
N ILE A 82 -13.48 6.36 26.66
CA ILE A 82 -13.87 7.05 27.91
C ILE A 82 -14.89 6.29 28.74
N GLY A 83 -15.37 5.12 28.29
CA GLY A 83 -16.31 4.28 29.04
C GLY A 83 -17.75 4.80 29.06
N LYS A 84 -18.12 5.74 28.18
CA LYS A 84 -19.44 6.40 28.17
C LYS A 84 -20.15 6.19 26.84
N ARG A 85 -21.39 5.68 26.88
CA ARG A 85 -22.28 5.73 25.71
C ARG A 85 -22.80 7.15 25.54
N VAL A 86 -22.46 7.79 24.42
CA VAL A 86 -22.88 9.16 24.11
C VAL A 86 -24.13 9.12 23.20
N PRO A 87 -25.25 9.73 23.62
CA PRO A 87 -26.48 9.71 22.84
C PRO A 87 -26.35 10.55 21.57
N ALA A 88 -26.96 10.08 20.49
CA ALA A 88 -27.13 10.85 19.27
C ALA A 88 -28.36 11.75 19.38
N ILE A 89 -28.26 12.99 18.90
CA ILE A 89 -29.38 13.93 18.79
C ILE A 89 -29.40 14.57 17.41
N THR A 90 -30.55 15.07 16.97
CA THR A 90 -30.68 15.70 15.65
C THR A 90 -30.02 17.08 15.59
N THR A 91 -30.18 17.92 16.62
CA THR A 91 -29.58 19.26 16.65
C THR A 91 -29.08 19.60 18.04
N ALA A 92 -27.93 20.28 18.10
CA ALA A 92 -27.36 20.78 19.34
C ALA A 92 -28.24 21.89 19.94
N GLY A 93 -28.74 22.82 19.11
CA GLY A 93 -29.36 24.06 19.60
C GLY A 93 -28.38 24.86 20.46
N SER A 94 -28.80 25.23 21.67
CA SER A 94 -27.95 25.89 22.67
C SER A 94 -27.17 24.94 23.59
N ARG A 95 -27.28 23.62 23.39
CA ARG A 95 -26.59 22.63 24.24
C ARG A 95 -25.08 22.70 24.02
N THR A 96 -24.34 22.46 25.10
CA THR A 96 -22.87 22.45 25.13
C THR A 96 -22.33 21.11 25.61
N GLY A 97 -21.03 20.89 25.43
CA GLY A 97 -20.35 19.67 25.89
C GLY A 97 -20.65 18.45 25.03
N GLY A 98 -20.91 18.62 23.74
CA GLY A 98 -21.05 17.55 22.75
C GLY A 98 -20.09 17.67 21.57
N VAL A 99 -20.21 16.71 20.65
CA VAL A 99 -19.60 16.76 19.31
C VAL A 99 -20.68 17.07 18.29
N VAL A 100 -20.42 17.96 17.33
CA VAL A 100 -21.39 18.40 16.32
C VAL A 100 -20.83 18.18 14.93
N PHE A 101 -21.59 17.49 14.07
CA PHE A 101 -21.32 17.43 12.64
C PHE A 101 -21.95 18.63 11.95
N SER A 102 -21.18 19.30 11.08
CA SER A 102 -21.62 20.49 10.34
C SER A 102 -21.29 20.34 8.86
N LEU A 103 -22.29 20.05 8.03
CA LEU A 103 -22.17 20.10 6.56
C LEU A 103 -22.18 21.54 6.05
N LYS A 104 -21.09 22.25 6.30
CA LYS A 104 -20.84 23.60 5.78
C LYS A 104 -19.42 23.66 5.25
N PRO A 105 -19.14 24.51 4.25
CA PRO A 105 -17.78 24.76 3.81
C PRO A 105 -16.88 25.05 5.01
N ALA A 106 -15.83 24.25 5.16
CA ALA A 106 -14.75 24.62 6.05
C ALA A 106 -14.13 25.93 5.51
N THR A 107 -13.78 26.86 6.39
CA THR A 107 -13.24 28.16 5.97
C THR A 107 -11.76 28.02 5.62
N GLY A 108 -11.31 28.65 4.52
CA GLY A 108 -9.91 28.60 4.05
C GLY A 108 -9.61 27.49 3.02
N ASP A 109 -8.36 27.01 2.96
CA ASP A 109 -7.87 25.97 2.02
C ASP A 109 -8.56 24.59 2.18
N SER A 110 -9.41 24.44 3.19
CA SER A 110 -10.25 23.26 3.44
C SER A 110 -11.57 23.24 2.66
N ALA A 111 -11.72 24.14 1.69
CA ALA A 111 -12.86 24.21 0.76
C ALA A 111 -12.87 23.10 -0.31
N ALA A 112 -11.98 22.12 -0.26
CA ALA A 112 -12.04 20.94 -1.12
C ALA A 112 -13.16 19.99 -0.68
N LYS A 113 -13.80 19.29 -1.63
CA LYS A 113 -15.00 18.47 -1.39
C LYS A 113 -14.86 17.43 -0.26
N GLU A 114 -13.67 16.87 -0.06
CA GLU A 114 -13.40 15.83 0.96
C GLU A 114 -12.62 16.35 2.19
N GLY A 115 -12.33 17.66 2.26
CA GLY A 115 -11.64 18.29 3.38
C GLY A 115 -12.51 18.44 4.63
N TYR A 116 -11.87 18.63 5.78
CA TYR A 116 -12.54 18.83 7.07
C TYR A 116 -11.81 19.82 7.98
N GLN A 117 -12.55 20.35 8.95
CA GLN A 117 -12.03 21.16 10.05
C GLN A 117 -12.60 20.67 11.39
N ILE A 118 -11.77 20.66 12.44
CA ILE A 118 -12.14 20.23 13.79
C ILE A 118 -11.71 21.31 14.78
N GLN A 119 -12.66 21.88 15.52
CA GLN A 119 -12.36 22.92 16.50
C GLN A 119 -13.44 23.09 17.58
N PRO A 120 -13.09 23.63 18.77
CA PRO A 120 -14.06 24.10 19.74
C PRO A 120 -14.86 25.30 19.22
N VAL A 121 -16.19 25.21 19.23
CA VAL A 121 -17.12 26.31 18.93
C VAL A 121 -18.26 26.27 19.94
N SER A 122 -18.53 27.40 20.60
CA SER A 122 -19.66 27.56 21.53
C SER A 122 -19.78 26.42 22.56
N GLY A 123 -18.65 25.96 23.11
CA GLY A 123 -18.61 24.89 24.12
C GLY A 123 -18.76 23.47 23.59
N ASN A 124 -18.71 23.25 22.27
CA ASN A 124 -18.76 21.94 21.61
C ASN A 124 -17.50 21.71 20.75
N ILE A 125 -17.17 20.46 20.45
CA ILE A 125 -16.24 20.13 19.37
C ILE A 125 -17.04 20.03 18.08
N VAL A 126 -16.71 20.85 17.07
CA VAL A 126 -17.39 20.85 15.78
C VAL A 126 -16.48 20.23 14.73
N ILE A 127 -17.01 19.27 13.98
CA ILE A 127 -16.42 18.71 12.76
C ILE A 127 -17.19 19.30 11.58
N SER A 128 -16.53 20.15 10.80
CA SER A 128 -17.11 20.83 9.64
C SER A 128 -16.53 20.30 8.33
N ALA A 129 -17.38 20.06 7.33
CA ALA A 129 -16.95 19.66 5.99
C ALA A 129 -18.01 19.99 4.92
N GLN A 130 -17.60 20.08 3.65
CA GLN A 130 -18.52 20.28 2.53
C GLN A 130 -19.33 19.04 2.15
N SER A 131 -18.85 17.85 2.51
CA SER A 131 -19.48 16.58 2.17
C SER A 131 -19.52 15.63 3.37
N GLU A 132 -20.39 14.62 3.28
CA GLU A 132 -20.45 13.55 4.28
C GLU A 132 -19.11 12.81 4.44
N ARG A 133 -18.35 12.66 3.34
CA ARG A 133 -17.01 12.04 3.39
C ARG A 133 -16.05 12.85 4.24
N GLY A 134 -16.06 14.17 4.11
CA GLY A 134 -15.25 15.03 4.97
C GLY A 134 -15.62 14.91 6.45
N ILE A 135 -16.92 14.78 6.78
CA ILE A 135 -17.35 14.50 8.17
C ILE A 135 -16.82 13.15 8.66
N LEU A 136 -16.89 12.11 7.83
CA LEU A 136 -16.36 10.79 8.16
C LEU A 136 -14.83 10.84 8.41
N TYR A 137 -14.08 11.46 7.51
CA TYR A 137 -12.63 11.60 7.65
C TYR A 137 -12.24 12.46 8.86
N GLY A 138 -12.96 13.56 9.11
CA GLY A 138 -12.78 14.39 10.30
C GLY A 138 -13.12 13.65 11.59
N THR A 139 -14.10 12.76 11.57
CA THR A 139 -14.43 11.89 12.70
C THR A 139 -13.29 10.93 13.02
N PHE A 140 -12.74 10.25 12.01
CA PHE A 140 -11.57 9.41 12.19
C PHE A 140 -10.33 10.19 12.64
N ALA A 141 -10.14 11.42 12.16
CA ALA A 141 -9.06 12.28 12.61
C ALA A 141 -9.22 12.70 14.08
N LEU A 142 -10.44 13.03 14.52
CA LEU A 142 -10.74 13.29 15.94
C LEU A 142 -10.45 12.04 16.79
N LEU A 143 -10.94 10.87 16.36
CA LEU A 143 -10.70 9.62 17.07
C LEU A 143 -9.21 9.27 17.11
N ARG A 144 -8.46 9.48 16.02
CA ARG A 144 -7.01 9.31 15.98
C ARG A 144 -6.31 10.21 17.00
N HIS A 145 -6.68 11.49 17.05
CA HIS A 145 -6.19 12.45 18.05
C HIS A 145 -6.48 11.99 19.49
N MET A 146 -7.69 11.47 19.73
CA MET A 146 -8.10 10.97 21.04
C MET A 146 -7.40 9.67 21.46
N GLN A 147 -7.20 8.73 20.52
CA GLN A 147 -6.44 7.48 20.76
C GLN A 147 -4.99 7.76 21.17
N MET A 148 -4.40 8.83 20.63
CA MET A 148 -3.08 9.33 21.00
C MET A 148 -3.09 10.15 22.31
N GLN A 149 -4.23 10.22 23.01
CA GLN A 149 -4.43 10.92 24.27
C GLN A 149 -4.01 12.40 24.25
N GLN A 150 -4.24 13.07 23.11
CA GLN A 150 -3.94 14.49 22.96
C GLN A 150 -5.07 15.38 23.49
N PRO A 151 -4.78 16.56 24.08
CA PRO A 151 -5.81 17.48 24.57
C PRO A 151 -6.76 17.97 23.45
N LEU A 152 -8.03 18.15 23.78
CA LEU A 152 -9.05 18.81 22.95
C LEU A 152 -9.17 20.32 23.22
N LYS A 153 -8.64 20.80 24.35
CA LYS A 153 -8.57 22.21 24.73
C LYS A 153 -7.71 22.93 23.68
N ASN A 154 -8.34 23.84 22.95
CA ASN A 154 -7.74 24.58 21.83
C ASN A 154 -7.45 23.75 20.57
N LEU A 155 -8.07 22.57 20.42
CA LEU A 155 -7.94 21.77 19.20
C LEU A 155 -8.26 22.60 17.95
N ARG A 156 -7.36 22.61 16.96
CA ARG A 156 -7.62 23.21 15.65
C ARG A 156 -6.95 22.36 14.59
N ILE A 157 -7.73 21.51 13.93
CA ILE A 157 -7.27 20.67 12.83
C ILE A 157 -7.99 21.15 11.57
N SER A 158 -7.26 21.34 10.49
CA SER A 158 -7.80 21.56 9.15
C SER A 158 -7.00 20.67 8.20
N SER A 159 -7.67 19.89 7.36
CA SER A 159 -6.98 18.99 6.45
C SER A 159 -7.79 18.70 5.19
N THR A 160 -7.08 18.64 4.06
CA THR A 160 -7.63 18.39 2.72
C THR A 160 -6.74 17.35 2.03
N PRO A 161 -7.31 16.35 1.34
CA PRO A 161 -6.50 15.41 0.57
C PRO A 161 -5.86 16.11 -0.64
N LYS A 162 -4.57 15.84 -0.88
CA LYS A 162 -3.83 16.36 -2.05
C LYS A 162 -4.11 15.59 -3.34
N ILE A 163 -4.52 14.33 -3.23
CA ILE A 163 -4.79 13.45 -4.37
C ILE A 163 -6.24 13.00 -4.34
N ARG A 164 -6.93 13.05 -5.48
CA ARG A 164 -8.38 12.81 -5.57
C ARG A 164 -8.77 11.34 -5.46
N TYR A 165 -8.13 10.46 -6.23
CA TYR A 165 -8.38 9.03 -6.23
C TYR A 165 -7.29 8.34 -5.41
N ARG A 166 -7.67 7.78 -4.26
CA ARG A 166 -6.77 7.15 -3.30
C ARG A 166 -7.21 5.71 -3.13
N MET A 167 -6.55 4.79 -3.83
CA MET A 167 -7.10 3.47 -4.15
C MET A 167 -6.26 2.32 -3.60
N LEU A 168 -6.91 1.23 -3.24
CA LEU A 168 -6.26 -0.08 -3.10
C LEU A 168 -6.58 -0.98 -4.29
N ASN A 169 -5.56 -1.65 -4.82
CA ASN A 169 -5.70 -2.64 -5.88
C ASN A 169 -5.52 -4.03 -5.30
N HIS A 170 -6.55 -4.87 -5.39
CA HIS A 170 -6.50 -6.27 -4.94
C HIS A 170 -6.11 -7.18 -6.08
N TRP A 171 -5.08 -8.00 -5.91
CA TRP A 171 -4.69 -9.02 -6.89
C TRP A 171 -5.38 -10.35 -6.64
N ASP A 172 -6.67 -10.27 -6.34
CA ASP A 172 -7.50 -11.37 -5.86
C ASP A 172 -8.14 -12.12 -7.03
N ASN A 173 -7.99 -13.45 -7.01
CA ASN A 173 -8.57 -14.35 -7.99
C ASN A 173 -9.98 -14.80 -7.57
N THR A 174 -10.78 -15.24 -8.54
CA THR A 174 -12.16 -15.68 -8.27
C THR A 174 -12.25 -16.97 -7.43
N ASP A 175 -11.16 -17.72 -7.32
CA ASP A 175 -11.07 -18.95 -6.53
C ASP A 175 -10.70 -18.71 -5.05
N GLY A 176 -10.50 -17.45 -4.65
CA GLY A 176 -10.13 -17.07 -3.29
C GLY A 176 -8.63 -17.00 -3.04
N THR A 177 -7.79 -17.30 -4.04
CA THR A 177 -6.34 -17.04 -3.95
C THR A 177 -6.02 -15.57 -4.22
N ILE A 178 -4.84 -15.11 -3.80
CA ILE A 178 -4.33 -13.77 -4.08
C ILE A 178 -2.97 -13.92 -4.77
N GLU A 179 -2.82 -13.35 -5.96
CA GLU A 179 -1.53 -13.27 -6.63
C GLU A 179 -0.62 -12.30 -5.85
N ARG A 180 0.55 -12.79 -5.44
CA ARG A 180 1.47 -12.08 -4.51
C ARG A 180 0.80 -11.73 -3.17
N GLY A 181 -0.12 -12.57 -2.70
CA GLY A 181 -0.72 -12.46 -1.38
C GLY A 181 0.03 -13.27 -0.33
N TYR A 182 0.36 -12.61 0.79
CA TYR A 182 1.14 -13.21 1.89
C TYR A 182 0.40 -13.16 3.23
N ALA A 183 -0.92 -12.97 3.19
CA ALA A 183 -1.78 -12.71 4.34
C ALA A 183 -3.05 -13.58 4.33
N GLY A 184 -2.95 -14.81 3.83
CA GLY A 184 -4.07 -15.73 3.65
C GLY A 184 -4.76 -15.58 2.29
N GLY A 185 -6.02 -16.04 2.19
CA GLY A 185 -6.83 -15.95 0.99
C GLY A 185 -7.53 -14.59 0.84
N SER A 186 -8.18 -14.39 -0.30
CA SER A 186 -9.01 -13.22 -0.60
C SER A 186 -10.04 -13.01 0.51
N ILE A 187 -10.22 -11.75 0.93
CA ILE A 187 -11.29 -11.41 1.86
C ILE A 187 -12.65 -11.51 1.16
N TRP A 188 -12.71 -11.38 -0.17
CA TRP A 188 -13.94 -11.41 -0.96
C TRP A 188 -14.41 -12.85 -1.17
N LYS A 189 -15.43 -13.26 -0.41
CA LYS A 189 -16.00 -14.61 -0.48
C LYS A 189 -16.96 -14.76 -1.67
N TRP A 190 -16.41 -14.79 -2.88
CA TRP A 190 -17.18 -14.80 -4.13
C TRP A 190 -18.26 -15.89 -4.20
N TYR A 191 -18.00 -17.09 -3.66
CA TYR A 191 -18.99 -18.18 -3.67
C TYR A 191 -20.16 -18.00 -2.69
N GLU A 192 -20.02 -17.14 -1.69
CA GLU A 192 -21.06 -16.85 -0.69
C GLU A 192 -21.91 -15.62 -1.05
N LEU A 193 -21.40 -14.74 -1.93
CA LEU A 193 -22.08 -13.52 -2.33
C LEU A 193 -23.15 -13.80 -3.40
N PRO A 194 -24.24 -13.01 -3.45
CA PRO A 194 -24.59 -11.92 -2.55
C PRO A 194 -25.31 -12.35 -1.25
N GLU A 195 -25.70 -13.62 -1.12
CA GLU A 195 -26.60 -14.11 -0.06
C GLU A 195 -25.99 -13.99 1.35
N ARG A 196 -24.66 -14.12 1.45
CA ARG A 196 -23.93 -13.98 2.71
C ARG A 196 -22.78 -12.98 2.54
N VAL A 197 -22.99 -11.81 3.14
CA VAL A 197 -22.01 -10.72 3.20
C VAL A 197 -21.19 -10.86 4.48
N ASP A 198 -19.88 -11.02 4.35
CA ASP A 198 -18.99 -11.16 5.51
C ASP A 198 -18.90 -9.83 6.29
N PRO A 199 -19.12 -9.81 7.62
CA PRO A 199 -18.97 -8.61 8.44
C PRO A 199 -17.59 -7.94 8.33
N ARG A 200 -16.54 -8.69 7.97
CA ARG A 200 -15.20 -8.14 7.71
C ARG A 200 -15.18 -7.08 6.62
N TYR A 201 -16.16 -7.05 5.71
CA TYR A 201 -16.21 -6.02 4.67
C TYR A 201 -16.46 -4.63 5.27
N GLU A 202 -17.24 -4.56 6.36
CA GLU A 202 -17.44 -3.31 7.09
C GLU A 202 -16.16 -2.89 7.80
N ASP A 203 -15.44 -3.82 8.43
CA ASP A 203 -14.17 -3.52 9.11
C ASP A 203 -13.06 -3.10 8.13
N TYR A 204 -13.00 -3.73 6.96
CA TYR A 204 -12.14 -3.28 5.85
C TYR A 204 -12.50 -1.85 5.40
N ALA A 205 -13.80 -1.55 5.27
CA ALA A 205 -14.26 -0.21 4.90
C ALA A 205 -13.89 0.83 5.96
N ARG A 206 -14.04 0.50 7.24
CA ARG A 206 -13.63 1.34 8.39
C ARG A 206 -12.14 1.65 8.35
N ALA A 207 -11.30 0.62 8.19
CA ALA A 207 -9.85 0.77 8.12
C ALA A 207 -9.43 1.71 6.98
N ASN A 208 -9.94 1.51 5.77
CA ASN A 208 -9.65 2.36 4.62
C ASN A 208 -10.14 3.80 4.80
N ALA A 209 -11.39 3.98 5.23
CA ALA A 209 -11.95 5.32 5.43
C ALA A 209 -11.22 6.11 6.53
N SER A 210 -10.67 5.42 7.54
CA SER A 210 -9.86 6.07 8.58
C SER A 210 -8.57 6.72 8.08
N LEU A 211 -8.09 6.27 6.91
CA LEU A 211 -6.94 6.83 6.20
C LEU A 211 -7.34 7.73 5.03
N GLY A 212 -8.64 7.86 4.77
CA GLY A 212 -9.16 8.61 3.63
C GLY A 212 -9.07 7.88 2.28
N ILE A 213 -8.74 6.59 2.25
CA ILE A 213 -8.80 5.77 1.03
C ILE A 213 -10.26 5.75 0.56
N ASN A 214 -10.50 6.05 -0.72
CA ASN A 214 -11.84 6.29 -1.26
C ASN A 214 -12.17 5.44 -2.50
N GLY A 215 -11.30 4.49 -2.85
CA GLY A 215 -11.56 3.52 -3.91
C GLY A 215 -10.90 2.18 -3.66
N THR A 216 -11.51 1.11 -4.18
CA THR A 216 -10.90 -0.23 -4.17
C THR A 216 -11.21 -0.95 -5.47
N VAL A 217 -10.17 -1.50 -6.10
CA VAL A 217 -10.31 -2.48 -7.19
C VAL A 217 -10.36 -3.86 -6.54
N LEU A 218 -11.43 -4.62 -6.76
CA LEU A 218 -11.70 -5.86 -6.00
C LEU A 218 -10.98 -7.10 -6.52
N ASN A 219 -10.47 -7.07 -7.74
CA ASN A 219 -10.02 -8.27 -8.45
C ASN A 219 -8.72 -8.06 -9.21
N ASN A 220 -8.05 -9.19 -9.45
CA ASN A 220 -6.75 -9.26 -10.08
C ASN A 220 -6.68 -8.53 -11.43
N VAL A 221 -5.55 -7.85 -11.65
CA VAL A 221 -5.21 -7.20 -12.92
C VAL A 221 -5.00 -8.20 -14.04
N ASN A 222 -4.59 -9.43 -13.73
CA ASN A 222 -4.74 -10.60 -14.62
C ASN A 222 -6.22 -11.00 -14.60
N ALA A 223 -7.01 -10.24 -15.33
CA ALA A 223 -8.44 -10.12 -15.08
C ALA A 223 -9.23 -11.31 -15.64
N SER A 224 -10.30 -11.69 -14.94
CA SER A 224 -11.25 -12.69 -15.43
C SER A 224 -12.45 -12.03 -16.11
N ALA A 225 -12.84 -12.53 -17.28
CA ALA A 225 -14.07 -12.12 -17.93
C ALA A 225 -15.31 -12.31 -17.04
N ARG A 226 -15.28 -13.26 -16.08
CA ARG A 226 -16.37 -13.54 -15.13
C ARG A 226 -16.95 -12.28 -14.49
N PHE A 227 -16.14 -11.29 -14.18
CA PHE A 227 -16.59 -10.04 -13.56
C PHE A 227 -17.55 -9.19 -14.42
N MET A 228 -17.64 -9.48 -15.73
CA MET A 228 -18.60 -8.86 -16.65
C MET A 228 -19.90 -9.67 -16.81
N SER A 229 -20.07 -10.80 -16.10
CA SER A 229 -21.32 -11.55 -16.09
C SER A 229 -22.33 -10.93 -15.12
N GLN A 230 -23.62 -11.12 -15.39
CA GLN A 230 -24.70 -10.62 -14.53
C GLN A 230 -24.57 -11.13 -13.08
N GLU A 231 -24.18 -12.39 -12.91
CA GLU A 231 -23.98 -13.00 -11.59
C GLU A 231 -22.91 -12.27 -10.78
N TYR A 232 -21.73 -12.06 -11.36
CA TYR A 232 -20.64 -11.38 -10.65
C TYR A 232 -20.90 -9.89 -10.46
N ILE A 233 -21.60 -9.22 -11.39
CA ILE A 233 -22.05 -7.83 -11.18
C ILE A 233 -22.93 -7.75 -9.92
N GLY A 234 -23.82 -8.72 -9.69
CA GLY A 234 -24.60 -8.83 -8.46
C GLY A 234 -23.76 -9.05 -7.20
N LYS A 235 -22.72 -9.91 -7.27
CA LYS A 235 -21.77 -10.13 -6.16
C LYS A 235 -20.97 -8.87 -5.81
N VAL A 236 -20.50 -8.16 -6.83
CA VAL A 236 -19.78 -6.88 -6.69
C VAL A 236 -20.69 -5.82 -6.07
N ALA A 237 -21.97 -5.79 -6.45
CA ALA A 237 -22.94 -4.87 -5.85
C ALA A 237 -23.13 -5.10 -4.35
N ALA A 238 -23.14 -6.36 -3.88
CA ALA A 238 -23.22 -6.66 -2.46
C ALA A 238 -22.03 -6.09 -1.66
N ILE A 239 -20.82 -6.15 -2.23
CA ILE A 239 -19.63 -5.52 -1.64
C ILE A 239 -19.76 -3.99 -1.69
N ALA A 240 -20.11 -3.42 -2.85
CA ALA A 240 -20.27 -1.97 -3.03
C ALA A 240 -21.29 -1.37 -2.05
N ASN A 241 -22.38 -2.08 -1.75
CA ASN A 241 -23.40 -1.70 -0.77
C ASN A 241 -22.83 -1.51 0.65
N VAL A 242 -21.79 -2.26 1.02
CA VAL A 242 -21.09 -2.09 2.31
C VAL A 242 -20.12 -0.92 2.23
N LEU A 243 -19.28 -0.91 1.20
CA LEU A 243 -18.18 0.06 1.07
C LEU A 243 -18.65 1.50 0.89
N ARG A 244 -19.78 1.72 0.19
CA ARG A 244 -20.29 3.07 -0.07
C ARG A 244 -20.69 3.83 1.18
N LYS A 245 -21.10 3.11 2.25
CA LYS A 245 -21.43 3.68 3.57
C LYS A 245 -20.21 4.33 4.24
N TYR A 246 -19.02 4.05 3.74
CA TYR A 246 -17.75 4.62 4.19
C TYR A 246 -17.11 5.51 3.12
N GLY A 247 -17.85 5.89 2.08
CA GLY A 247 -17.38 6.77 1.02
C GLY A 247 -16.40 6.12 0.04
N ILE A 248 -16.32 4.78 0.01
CA ILE A 248 -15.40 4.04 -0.86
C ILE A 248 -16.14 3.57 -2.11
N LYS A 249 -15.66 3.96 -3.28
CA LYS A 249 -16.17 3.47 -4.57
C LYS A 249 -15.52 2.13 -4.96
N THR A 250 -16.31 1.25 -5.56
CA THR A 250 -15.83 -0.02 -6.10
C THR A 250 -15.42 0.12 -7.55
N TYR A 251 -14.30 -0.50 -7.92
CA TYR A 251 -13.72 -0.58 -9.26
C TYR A 251 -13.46 -2.05 -9.60
N LEU A 252 -13.31 -2.36 -10.89
CA LEU A 252 -12.96 -3.71 -11.36
C LEU A 252 -11.80 -3.67 -12.35
N SER A 253 -10.89 -4.63 -12.22
CA SER A 253 -9.97 -4.95 -13.30
C SER A 253 -10.74 -5.67 -14.41
N VAL A 254 -10.59 -5.24 -15.66
CA VAL A 254 -11.35 -5.81 -16.79
C VAL A 254 -10.47 -6.64 -17.72
N TYR A 255 -11.02 -7.77 -18.16
CA TYR A 255 -10.42 -8.59 -19.19
C TYR A 255 -10.75 -7.99 -20.56
N PHE A 256 -9.76 -7.41 -21.25
CA PHE A 256 -10.00 -6.63 -22.47
C PHE A 256 -10.73 -7.43 -23.57
N ALA A 257 -10.47 -8.74 -23.67
CA ALA A 257 -11.10 -9.64 -24.63
C ALA A 257 -12.50 -10.17 -24.19
N ALA A 258 -13.11 -9.61 -23.14
CA ALA A 258 -14.46 -9.99 -22.69
C ALA A 258 -15.55 -9.92 -23.78
N PRO A 259 -15.55 -8.97 -24.74
CA PRO A 259 -16.53 -8.97 -25.84
C PRO A 259 -16.47 -10.25 -26.69
N LYS A 260 -15.27 -10.80 -26.92
CA LYS A 260 -15.09 -12.08 -27.60
C LYS A 260 -15.49 -13.26 -26.70
N THR A 261 -14.98 -13.29 -25.47
CA THR A 261 -15.15 -14.44 -24.56
C THR A 261 -16.58 -14.60 -24.02
N LEU A 262 -17.27 -13.49 -23.75
CA LEU A 262 -18.63 -13.49 -23.17
C LEU A 262 -19.68 -12.89 -24.10
N GLY A 263 -19.32 -11.94 -24.94
CA GLY A 263 -20.25 -11.30 -25.87
C GLY A 263 -20.51 -12.07 -27.16
N GLY A 264 -19.74 -13.12 -27.44
CA GLY A 264 -19.87 -13.91 -28.68
C GLY A 264 -19.44 -13.15 -29.94
N LEU A 265 -18.72 -12.03 -29.80
CA LEU A 265 -18.18 -11.28 -30.94
C LEU A 265 -16.97 -11.99 -31.54
N ALA A 266 -16.69 -11.73 -32.82
CA ALA A 266 -15.54 -12.32 -33.52
C ALA A 266 -14.17 -11.89 -32.93
N GLY A 267 -14.12 -10.70 -32.31
CA GLY A 267 -12.92 -10.12 -31.74
C GLY A 267 -13.21 -9.08 -30.66
N SER A 268 -12.18 -8.34 -30.28
CA SER A 268 -12.26 -7.25 -29.30
C SER A 268 -11.46 -6.03 -29.76
N ASP A 269 -11.43 -5.78 -31.07
CA ASP A 269 -10.85 -4.56 -31.64
C ASP A 269 -11.61 -3.34 -31.10
N PRO A 270 -10.96 -2.40 -30.38
CA PRO A 270 -11.63 -1.25 -29.79
C PRO A 270 -12.25 -0.30 -30.84
N LEU A 271 -11.87 -0.40 -32.11
CA LEU A 271 -12.46 0.39 -33.19
C LEU A 271 -13.67 -0.28 -33.86
N ASP A 272 -13.94 -1.56 -33.60
CA ASP A 272 -15.13 -2.26 -34.09
C ASP A 272 -16.40 -1.68 -33.42
N PRO A 273 -17.39 -1.18 -34.20
CA PRO A 273 -18.64 -0.65 -33.66
C PRO A 273 -19.40 -1.62 -32.74
N ASN A 274 -19.35 -2.93 -33.00
CA ASN A 274 -20.02 -3.94 -32.18
C ASN A 274 -19.34 -4.12 -30.82
N VAL A 275 -18.00 -4.05 -30.79
CA VAL A 275 -17.22 -4.09 -29.54
C VAL A 275 -17.52 -2.85 -28.70
N ARG A 276 -17.61 -1.68 -29.32
CA ARG A 276 -17.95 -0.42 -28.65
C ARG A 276 -19.37 -0.45 -28.07
N ALA A 277 -20.34 -0.95 -28.84
CA ALA A 277 -21.71 -1.13 -28.39
C ALA A 277 -21.79 -2.09 -27.20
N TRP A 278 -21.08 -3.23 -27.26
CA TRP A 278 -21.03 -4.19 -26.16
C TRP A 278 -20.53 -3.58 -24.86
N TRP A 279 -19.44 -2.79 -24.93
CA TRP A 279 -18.91 -2.11 -23.74
C TRP A 279 -19.87 -1.04 -23.21
N ALA A 280 -20.54 -0.29 -24.09
CA ALA A 280 -21.55 0.69 -23.67
C ALA A 280 -22.72 0.02 -22.92
N ASP A 281 -23.25 -1.08 -23.45
CA ASP A 281 -24.33 -1.85 -22.84
C ASP A 281 -23.89 -2.48 -21.52
N LYS A 282 -22.68 -3.04 -21.48
CA LYS A 282 -22.12 -3.64 -20.27
C LYS A 282 -21.92 -2.61 -19.16
N VAL A 283 -21.41 -1.43 -19.50
CA VAL A 283 -21.28 -0.33 -18.54
C VAL A 283 -22.65 0.11 -18.04
N ALA A 284 -23.65 0.24 -18.93
CA ALA A 284 -25.01 0.59 -18.52
C ALA A 284 -25.62 -0.44 -17.55
N GLU A 285 -25.39 -1.74 -17.77
CA GLU A 285 -25.79 -2.81 -16.85
C GLU A 285 -25.11 -2.69 -15.48
N ILE A 286 -23.80 -2.42 -15.46
CA ILE A 286 -23.04 -2.22 -14.22
C ILE A 286 -23.61 -1.02 -13.46
N TYR A 287 -23.82 0.13 -14.10
CA TYR A 287 -24.34 1.33 -13.43
C TYR A 287 -25.81 1.20 -13.01
N LYS A 288 -26.61 0.39 -13.70
CA LYS A 288 -27.96 0.03 -13.23
C LYS A 288 -27.91 -0.69 -11.89
N THR A 289 -26.91 -1.55 -11.69
CA THR A 289 -26.76 -2.36 -10.47
C THR A 289 -25.95 -1.64 -9.38
N ILE A 290 -24.98 -0.83 -9.77
CA ILE A 290 -24.03 -0.12 -8.91
C ILE A 290 -23.97 1.34 -9.39
N PRO A 291 -24.93 2.20 -9.01
CA PRO A 291 -25.06 3.56 -9.54
C PRO A 291 -23.84 4.46 -9.29
N ASP A 292 -23.05 4.14 -8.27
CA ASP A 292 -21.85 4.87 -7.85
C ASP A 292 -20.54 4.19 -8.27
N PHE A 293 -20.59 3.24 -9.21
CA PHE A 293 -19.41 2.51 -9.70
C PHE A 293 -18.26 3.45 -10.09
N GLY A 294 -17.05 3.08 -9.67
CA GLY A 294 -15.86 3.90 -9.82
C GLY A 294 -15.26 3.87 -11.23
N GLY A 295 -15.39 2.74 -11.93
CA GLY A 295 -14.80 2.52 -13.25
C GLY A 295 -13.84 1.33 -13.28
N PHE A 296 -12.92 1.35 -14.23
CA PHE A 296 -12.10 0.18 -14.57
C PHE A 296 -10.62 0.37 -14.30
N LEU A 297 -9.95 -0.71 -13.89
CA LEU A 297 -8.50 -0.87 -13.96
C LEU A 297 -8.16 -1.78 -15.15
N VAL A 298 -7.10 -1.47 -15.91
CA VAL A 298 -6.75 -2.26 -17.10
C VAL A 298 -5.26 -2.58 -17.11
N LYS A 299 -4.94 -3.88 -17.16
CA LYS A 299 -3.65 -4.41 -17.63
C LYS A 299 -3.90 -5.00 -19.00
N ALA A 300 -3.21 -4.51 -20.02
CA ALA A 300 -3.42 -4.92 -21.40
C ALA A 300 -2.08 -5.00 -22.15
N ASN A 301 -1.93 -5.99 -23.02
CA ASN A 301 -0.70 -6.29 -23.77
C ASN A 301 0.56 -6.41 -22.89
N SER A 302 0.40 -6.98 -21.69
CA SER A 302 1.48 -7.22 -20.74
C SER A 302 1.41 -8.63 -20.18
N GLU A 303 2.51 -9.36 -20.23
CA GLU A 303 2.65 -10.70 -19.61
C GLU A 303 1.59 -11.72 -20.09
N GLY A 304 1.16 -11.60 -21.34
CA GLY A 304 0.16 -12.48 -21.95
C GLY A 304 -1.29 -11.99 -21.82
N GLU A 305 -1.55 -10.91 -21.10
CA GLU A 305 -2.90 -10.31 -21.04
C GLU A 305 -3.27 -9.67 -22.39
N PRO A 306 -4.51 -9.89 -22.88
CA PRO A 306 -4.95 -9.38 -24.17
C PRO A 306 -5.08 -7.86 -24.15
N GLY A 307 -5.05 -7.24 -25.32
CA GLY A 307 -5.19 -5.79 -25.42
C GLY A 307 -5.27 -5.24 -26.84
N PRO A 308 -5.35 -3.91 -26.98
CA PRO A 308 -5.53 -3.25 -28.28
C PRO A 308 -4.43 -3.59 -29.31
N GLN A 309 -3.19 -3.85 -28.88
CA GLN A 309 -2.10 -4.15 -29.81
C GLN A 309 -2.30 -5.48 -30.56
N ASP A 310 -3.11 -6.41 -30.02
CA ASP A 310 -3.45 -7.67 -30.70
C ASP A 310 -4.24 -7.44 -31.99
N TYR A 311 -4.82 -6.24 -32.13
CA TYR A 311 -5.61 -5.78 -33.28
C TYR A 311 -4.91 -4.65 -34.05
N GLY A 312 -3.61 -4.41 -33.81
CA GLY A 312 -2.86 -3.32 -34.44
C GLY A 312 -3.31 -1.92 -33.99
N ARG A 313 -3.86 -1.80 -32.78
CA ARG A 313 -4.33 -0.53 -32.18
C ARG A 313 -3.40 -0.05 -31.07
N THR A 314 -3.52 1.21 -30.70
CA THR A 314 -2.76 1.83 -29.61
C THR A 314 -3.41 1.62 -28.25
N HIS A 315 -2.66 1.82 -27.16
CA HIS A 315 -3.23 1.88 -25.83
C HIS A 315 -4.28 3.01 -25.68
N ALA A 316 -4.11 4.13 -26.39
CA ALA A 316 -5.09 5.21 -26.40
C ALA A 316 -6.42 4.75 -27.03
N ASP A 317 -6.40 4.00 -28.14
CA ASP A 317 -7.62 3.46 -28.76
C ASP A 317 -8.41 2.56 -27.79
N GLY A 318 -7.71 1.65 -27.11
CA GLY A 318 -8.31 0.76 -26.12
C GLY A 318 -8.88 1.51 -24.91
N ALA A 319 -8.11 2.44 -24.35
CA ALA A 319 -8.53 3.22 -23.19
C ALA A 319 -9.71 4.15 -23.52
N ASN A 320 -9.68 4.80 -24.68
CA ASN A 320 -10.70 5.75 -25.12
C ASN A 320 -12.03 5.08 -25.44
N MET A 321 -12.00 3.83 -25.94
CA MET A 321 -13.20 3.03 -26.13
C MET A 321 -13.93 2.78 -24.79
N LEU A 322 -13.19 2.39 -23.74
CA LEU A 322 -13.75 2.20 -22.40
C LEU A 322 -14.20 3.53 -21.77
N ALA A 323 -13.44 4.60 -21.97
CA ALA A 323 -13.79 5.94 -21.49
C ALA A 323 -15.08 6.46 -22.15
N ALA A 324 -15.28 6.19 -23.44
CA ALA A 324 -16.50 6.53 -24.15
C ALA A 324 -17.73 5.80 -23.59
N ALA A 325 -17.60 4.51 -23.23
CA ALA A 325 -18.66 3.76 -22.56
C ALA A 325 -19.01 4.35 -21.18
N LEU A 326 -18.01 4.90 -20.46
CA LEU A 326 -18.20 5.58 -19.17
C LEU A 326 -18.65 7.05 -19.29
N LYS A 327 -18.78 7.60 -20.49
CA LYS A 327 -19.13 9.03 -20.72
C LYS A 327 -20.40 9.49 -19.99
N PRO A 328 -21.50 8.71 -19.93
CA PRO A 328 -22.73 9.10 -19.23
C PRO A 328 -22.61 9.11 -17.69
N TYR A 329 -21.49 8.63 -17.14
CA TYR A 329 -21.32 8.35 -15.72
C TYR A 329 -20.06 9.04 -15.14
N ASP A 330 -19.92 9.02 -13.82
CA ASP A 330 -18.76 9.61 -13.13
C ASP A 330 -17.48 8.76 -13.18
N GLY A 331 -17.56 7.54 -13.74
CA GLY A 331 -16.48 6.58 -13.77
C GLY A 331 -15.26 7.04 -14.56
N ILE A 332 -14.11 6.44 -14.23
CA ILE A 332 -12.82 6.67 -14.89
C ILE A 332 -12.23 5.36 -15.43
N VAL A 333 -11.28 5.48 -16.35
CA VAL A 333 -10.44 4.36 -16.78
C VAL A 333 -9.06 4.56 -16.21
N VAL A 334 -8.60 3.60 -15.42
CA VAL A 334 -7.24 3.54 -14.89
C VAL A 334 -6.46 2.56 -15.75
N TRP A 335 -5.61 3.07 -16.65
CA TRP A 335 -4.88 2.27 -17.63
C TRP A 335 -3.44 2.08 -17.19
N ARG A 336 -3.00 0.85 -16.90
CA ARG A 336 -1.66 0.61 -16.38
C ARG A 336 -0.60 0.76 -17.47
N ALA A 337 0.46 1.51 -17.17
CA ALA A 337 1.64 1.66 -18.01
C ALA A 337 2.69 0.57 -17.83
N PHE A 338 2.38 -0.49 -17.07
CA PHE A 338 3.23 -1.65 -16.92
C PHE A 338 3.14 -2.53 -18.18
N VAL A 339 3.83 -2.10 -19.24
CA VAL A 339 3.88 -2.73 -20.55
C VAL A 339 5.33 -2.82 -20.99
N TYR A 340 5.74 -4.00 -21.46
CA TYR A 340 7.09 -4.24 -21.95
C TYR A 340 7.13 -5.44 -22.90
N LYS A 341 7.47 -5.18 -24.17
CA LYS A 341 7.55 -6.20 -25.21
C LYS A 341 8.75 -7.10 -24.98
N ALA A 342 8.61 -8.38 -25.33
CA ALA A 342 9.69 -9.36 -25.27
C ALA A 342 10.66 -9.12 -26.42
N ASP A 343 11.60 -8.21 -26.21
CA ASP A 343 12.66 -7.90 -27.15
C ASP A 343 14.02 -8.15 -26.48
N PRO A 344 14.81 -9.14 -26.95
CA PRO A 344 16.10 -9.48 -26.37
C PRO A 344 17.15 -8.37 -26.54
N ASP A 345 16.98 -7.48 -27.52
CA ASP A 345 17.92 -6.40 -27.83
C ASP A 345 17.51 -5.07 -27.19
N ALA A 346 16.28 -4.98 -26.65
CA ALA A 346 15.79 -3.81 -25.94
C ALA A 346 16.19 -3.81 -24.45
N ASP A 347 16.28 -2.62 -23.87
CA ASP A 347 16.34 -2.43 -22.42
C ASP A 347 14.92 -2.28 -21.86
N ARG A 348 14.46 -3.25 -21.05
CA ARG A 348 13.14 -3.23 -20.41
C ARG A 348 12.89 -1.93 -19.65
N PHE A 349 13.92 -1.30 -19.10
CA PHE A 349 13.84 0.00 -18.44
C PHE A 349 13.15 1.07 -19.31
N LYS A 350 13.36 1.01 -20.63
CA LYS A 350 12.88 2.03 -21.57
C LYS A 350 11.42 1.82 -21.98
N ALA A 351 10.90 0.61 -21.80
CA ALA A 351 9.71 0.15 -22.53
C ALA A 351 8.46 0.98 -22.25
N ALA A 352 8.14 1.25 -20.98
CA ALA A 352 6.95 2.03 -20.63
C ALA A 352 7.02 3.47 -21.16
N TYR A 353 8.20 4.08 -21.14
CA TYR A 353 8.41 5.42 -21.70
C TYR A 353 8.18 5.44 -23.21
N GLU A 354 8.81 4.52 -23.94
CA GLU A 354 8.73 4.43 -25.40
C GLU A 354 7.31 4.14 -25.88
N GLU A 355 6.53 3.40 -25.11
CA GLU A 355 5.15 3.05 -25.45
C GLU A 355 4.16 4.20 -25.15
N PHE A 356 4.31 4.92 -24.03
CA PHE A 356 3.29 5.86 -23.58
C PHE A 356 3.57 7.34 -23.88
N VAL A 357 4.84 7.79 -23.91
CA VAL A 357 5.15 9.20 -24.19
C VAL A 357 4.64 9.66 -25.57
N PRO A 358 4.75 8.86 -26.65
CA PRO A 358 4.17 9.23 -27.94
C PRO A 358 2.63 9.40 -27.93
N LEU A 359 1.96 8.86 -26.91
CA LEU A 359 0.50 8.90 -26.76
C LEU A 359 0.03 10.08 -25.88
N ASP A 360 0.93 10.94 -25.38
CA ASP A 360 0.55 12.09 -24.56
C ASP A 360 -0.44 13.01 -25.30
N GLY A 361 -1.57 13.28 -24.64
CA GLY A 361 -2.67 14.09 -25.19
C GLY A 361 -3.62 13.37 -26.12
N GLN A 362 -3.42 12.07 -26.39
CA GLN A 362 -4.34 11.25 -27.18
C GLN A 362 -5.39 10.52 -26.33
N PHE A 363 -5.19 10.45 -25.01
CA PHE A 363 -6.12 9.84 -24.08
C PHE A 363 -7.32 10.75 -23.76
N ASP A 364 -8.50 10.16 -23.61
CA ASP A 364 -9.71 10.85 -23.17
C ASP A 364 -9.52 11.43 -21.74
N PRO A 365 -10.11 12.59 -21.40
CA PRO A 365 -10.00 13.20 -20.06
C PRO A 365 -10.49 12.34 -18.88
N LYS A 366 -11.20 11.23 -19.12
CA LYS A 366 -11.57 10.24 -18.10
C LYS A 366 -10.50 9.17 -17.87
N VAL A 367 -9.47 9.11 -18.71
CA VAL A 367 -8.37 8.15 -18.59
C VAL A 367 -7.28 8.73 -17.69
N ILE A 368 -6.79 7.90 -16.78
CA ILE A 368 -5.56 8.15 -16.01
C ILE A 368 -4.60 7.00 -16.32
N VAL A 369 -3.39 7.34 -16.75
CA VAL A 369 -2.34 6.35 -16.98
C VAL A 369 -1.65 6.06 -15.64
N GLN A 370 -1.84 4.86 -15.12
CA GLN A 370 -1.30 4.42 -13.83
C GLN A 370 0.11 3.84 -14.00
N VAL A 371 1.09 4.45 -13.35
CA VAL A 371 2.52 4.20 -13.52
C VAL A 371 3.12 3.72 -12.20
N LYS A 372 3.88 2.62 -12.23
CA LYS A 372 4.65 2.14 -11.08
C LYS A 372 5.70 3.18 -10.65
N ASN A 373 6.11 3.16 -9.39
CA ASN A 373 7.10 4.09 -8.85
C ASN A 373 8.44 4.09 -9.59
N GLY A 374 8.83 2.95 -10.18
CA GLY A 374 10.00 2.80 -11.03
C GLY A 374 9.70 2.09 -12.35
N PRO A 375 10.66 2.05 -13.29
CA PRO A 375 10.46 1.54 -14.65
C PRO A 375 10.51 0.01 -14.77
N ILE A 376 10.92 -0.71 -13.73
CA ILE A 376 11.02 -2.18 -13.78
C ILE A 376 9.80 -2.82 -13.15
N ASP A 377 9.79 -3.01 -11.83
CA ASP A 377 8.77 -3.83 -11.14
C ASP A 377 8.98 -3.84 -9.62
N PHE A 378 8.69 -2.74 -8.94
CA PHE A 378 8.62 -2.68 -7.47
C PHE A 378 9.87 -3.21 -6.73
N GLN A 379 11.06 -3.11 -7.32
CA GLN A 379 12.29 -3.57 -6.68
C GLN A 379 12.55 -2.77 -5.38
N PRO A 380 13.32 -3.32 -4.41
CA PRO A 380 13.56 -2.66 -3.13
C PRO A 380 14.03 -1.19 -3.24
N ARG A 381 14.74 -0.87 -4.32
CA ARG A 381 15.00 0.48 -4.80
C ARG A 381 15.08 0.52 -6.32
N GLU A 382 14.37 1.46 -6.92
CA GLU A 382 14.44 1.80 -8.34
C GLU A 382 14.61 3.33 -8.48
N PRO A 383 15.25 3.83 -9.54
CA PRO A 383 15.05 5.22 -9.93
C PRO A 383 13.58 5.47 -10.25
N PHE A 384 13.11 6.72 -10.10
CA PHE A 384 11.72 7.05 -10.41
C PHE A 384 11.39 6.79 -11.88
N SER A 385 10.18 6.36 -12.20
CA SER A 385 9.78 6.11 -13.60
C SER A 385 9.92 7.38 -14.46
N PRO A 386 10.59 7.32 -15.63
CA PRO A 386 10.79 8.49 -16.49
C PRO A 386 9.49 9.02 -17.12
N LEU A 387 8.37 8.31 -16.99
CA LEU A 387 7.07 8.83 -17.40
C LEU A 387 6.65 10.05 -16.57
N PHE A 388 7.00 10.11 -15.28
CA PHE A 388 6.65 11.24 -14.43
C PHE A 388 7.33 12.53 -14.92
N GLY A 389 6.51 13.47 -15.41
CA GLY A 389 6.96 14.72 -16.02
C GLY A 389 7.04 14.70 -17.55
N ASN A 390 6.88 13.56 -18.22
CA ASN A 390 6.97 13.46 -19.68
C ASN A 390 5.62 13.28 -20.39
N MET A 391 4.49 13.39 -19.67
CA MET A 391 3.14 13.34 -20.25
C MET A 391 2.25 14.50 -19.75
N PRO A 392 2.61 15.77 -20.02
CA PRO A 392 1.89 16.93 -19.46
C PRO A 392 0.43 17.06 -19.90
N LYS A 393 -0.01 16.39 -20.97
CA LYS A 393 -1.38 16.46 -21.49
C LYS A 393 -2.24 15.24 -21.11
N THR A 394 -1.70 14.28 -20.36
CA THR A 394 -2.41 13.08 -19.91
C THR A 394 -2.17 12.87 -18.42
N PRO A 395 -3.23 12.78 -17.60
CA PRO A 395 -3.07 12.53 -16.17
C PRO A 395 -2.30 11.24 -15.88
N LEU A 396 -1.23 11.36 -15.10
CA LEU A 396 -0.48 10.23 -14.56
C LEU A 396 -0.92 9.94 -13.12
N GLY A 397 -1.14 8.66 -12.82
CA GLY A 397 -1.39 8.14 -11.48
C GLY A 397 -0.22 7.30 -10.98
N MET A 398 0.04 7.32 -9.68
CA MET A 398 1.06 6.48 -9.05
C MET A 398 0.53 5.09 -8.71
N GLU A 399 1.32 4.04 -8.93
CA GLU A 399 1.14 2.70 -8.37
C GLU A 399 2.33 2.35 -7.47
N PHE A 400 2.07 2.14 -6.18
CA PHE A 400 3.00 1.51 -5.25
C PHE A 400 2.57 0.06 -4.98
N GLN A 401 3.52 -0.77 -4.55
CA GLN A 401 3.22 -2.07 -3.99
C GLN A 401 3.22 -1.94 -2.46
N ILE A 402 2.19 -2.45 -1.77
CA ILE A 402 2.16 -2.56 -0.31
C ILE A 402 2.39 -4.02 0.10
N THR A 403 1.95 -4.97 -0.73
CA THR A 403 2.30 -6.38 -0.54
C THR A 403 3.79 -6.59 -0.80
N GLN A 404 4.47 -7.28 0.10
CA GLN A 404 5.94 -7.35 0.10
C GLN A 404 6.47 -8.43 -0.86
N GLU A 405 6.08 -8.39 -2.14
CA GLU A 405 6.54 -9.36 -3.14
C GLU A 405 8.06 -9.42 -3.22
N TYR A 406 8.70 -8.26 -3.31
CA TYR A 406 10.15 -8.12 -3.40
C TYR A 406 10.80 -7.68 -2.08
N LEU A 407 10.04 -7.72 -0.97
CA LEU A 407 10.46 -7.26 0.36
C LEU A 407 10.33 -8.36 1.42
N GLY A 408 10.36 -9.64 1.00
CA GLY A 408 10.43 -10.80 1.89
C GLY A 408 9.09 -11.29 2.44
N PHE A 409 8.00 -11.08 1.68
CA PHE A 409 6.65 -11.59 1.95
C PHE A 409 6.18 -11.17 3.35
N ALA A 410 5.43 -12.00 4.07
CA ALA A 410 5.12 -11.77 5.47
C ALA A 410 6.25 -12.17 6.44
N ALA A 411 7.42 -12.62 5.95
CA ALA A 411 8.51 -13.11 6.82
C ALA A 411 9.46 -12.00 7.26
N HIS A 412 9.58 -10.92 6.49
CA HIS A 412 10.51 -9.82 6.75
C HIS A 412 9.78 -8.56 7.24
N ALA A 413 10.36 -7.90 8.23
CA ALA A 413 9.89 -6.59 8.66
C ALA A 413 10.52 -5.51 7.77
N VAL A 414 9.74 -4.94 6.84
CA VAL A 414 10.16 -3.81 6.00
C VAL A 414 9.09 -2.71 6.05
N TYR A 415 9.46 -1.54 6.56
CA TYR A 415 8.60 -0.38 6.55
C TYR A 415 8.82 0.42 5.26
N GLU A 416 7.75 0.63 4.51
CA GLU A 416 7.81 1.09 3.12
C GLU A 416 7.62 2.61 2.95
N ALA A 417 7.23 3.35 3.99
CA ALA A 417 7.09 4.80 3.86
C ALA A 417 8.36 5.51 3.36
N PRO A 418 9.59 5.12 3.77
CA PRO A 418 10.82 5.65 3.16
C PRO A 418 10.93 5.39 1.65
N LEU A 419 10.41 4.26 1.15
CA LEU A 419 10.33 3.97 -0.30
C LEU A 419 9.39 4.93 -0.99
N PHE A 420 8.18 5.07 -0.46
CA PHE A 420 7.16 5.94 -1.04
C PHE A 420 7.67 7.39 -1.07
N LYS A 421 8.27 7.86 0.02
CA LYS A 421 8.85 9.20 0.14
C LYS A 421 9.98 9.45 -0.84
N GLU A 422 10.93 8.53 -0.96
CA GLU A 422 12.05 8.64 -1.90
C GLU A 422 11.55 8.86 -3.35
N CYS A 423 10.52 8.12 -3.76
CA CYS A 423 9.91 8.31 -5.08
C CYS A 423 9.15 9.64 -5.18
N LEU A 424 8.24 9.93 -4.24
CA LEU A 424 7.39 11.13 -4.25
C LEU A 424 8.21 12.43 -4.23
N GLU A 425 9.36 12.43 -3.56
CA GLU A 425 10.26 13.58 -3.45
C GLU A 425 11.27 13.69 -4.58
N SER A 426 11.39 12.68 -5.45
CA SER A 426 12.29 12.72 -6.59
C SER A 426 11.94 13.88 -7.52
N ASP A 427 12.92 14.74 -7.80
CA ASP A 427 12.75 15.89 -8.68
C ASP A 427 12.91 15.48 -10.14
N THR A 428 11.86 15.69 -10.94
CA THR A 428 11.85 15.37 -12.37
C THR A 428 12.54 16.44 -13.22
N TRP A 429 12.72 17.65 -12.67
CA TRP A 429 13.26 18.83 -13.36
C TRP A 429 12.48 19.29 -14.60
N VAL A 430 11.29 18.75 -14.87
CA VAL A 430 10.52 19.05 -16.09
C VAL A 430 10.18 20.54 -16.23
N ASN A 431 9.91 21.22 -15.11
CA ASN A 431 9.68 22.66 -15.06
C ASN A 431 10.65 23.35 -14.09
N GLY A 432 11.93 22.95 -14.15
CA GLY A 432 12.96 23.40 -13.21
C GLY A 432 12.89 22.70 -11.85
N GLN A 433 13.76 23.16 -10.93
CA GLN A 433 13.90 22.58 -9.60
C GLN A 433 12.59 22.62 -8.81
N GLY A 434 12.31 21.57 -8.05
CA GLY A 434 11.10 21.39 -7.27
C GLY A 434 9.93 20.80 -8.06
N SER A 435 10.17 20.25 -9.25
CA SER A 435 9.18 19.54 -10.08
C SER A 435 9.07 18.08 -9.64
N THR A 436 8.70 17.83 -8.38
CA THR A 436 8.73 16.48 -7.81
C THR A 436 7.66 15.55 -8.40
N VAL A 437 7.88 14.23 -8.34
CA VAL A 437 6.88 13.21 -8.69
C VAL A 437 5.56 13.44 -7.96
N ALA A 438 5.59 13.83 -6.69
CA ALA A 438 4.40 14.17 -5.93
C ALA A 438 3.57 15.30 -6.56
N LYS A 439 4.22 16.33 -7.11
CA LYS A 439 3.55 17.45 -7.79
C LYS A 439 2.99 17.07 -9.16
N VAL A 440 3.57 16.05 -9.81
CA VAL A 440 2.98 15.44 -11.02
C VAL A 440 1.66 14.79 -10.64
N ILE A 441 1.67 13.88 -9.66
CA ILE A 441 0.50 13.04 -9.35
C ILE A 441 -0.57 13.75 -8.51
N ASP A 442 -0.24 14.83 -7.80
CA ASP A 442 -1.23 15.72 -7.16
C ASP A 442 -1.79 16.77 -8.14
N GLY A 443 -1.28 16.78 -9.37
CA GLY A 443 -1.76 17.62 -10.47
C GLY A 443 -1.27 19.05 -10.44
N SER A 444 -0.61 19.53 -9.37
CA SER A 444 -0.18 20.92 -9.26
C SER A 444 0.86 21.33 -10.30
N LEU A 445 1.62 20.38 -10.85
CA LEU A 445 2.65 20.65 -11.86
C LEU A 445 2.08 20.85 -13.28
N HIS A 446 1.04 20.09 -13.64
CA HIS A 446 0.51 20.05 -15.01
C HIS A 446 -0.98 20.46 -15.10
N GLY A 447 -1.62 20.82 -13.99
CA GLY A 447 -3.03 21.17 -13.95
C GLY A 447 -3.96 19.97 -14.11
N TYR A 448 -3.55 18.76 -13.70
CA TYR A 448 -4.42 17.58 -13.80
C TYR A 448 -5.63 17.72 -12.87
N GLU A 449 -6.84 17.68 -13.42
CA GLU A 449 -8.09 17.67 -12.63
C GLU A 449 -8.38 16.31 -11.98
N ARG A 450 -7.77 15.26 -12.51
CA ARG A 450 -7.91 13.87 -12.05
C ARG A 450 -6.54 13.36 -11.63
N THR A 451 -6.41 13.11 -10.34
CA THR A 451 -5.14 12.75 -9.70
C THR A 451 -5.31 11.43 -8.97
N LEU A 452 -4.35 10.53 -9.12
CA LEU A 452 -4.50 9.15 -8.63
C LEU A 452 -3.23 8.65 -7.95
N ILE A 453 -3.44 7.94 -6.85
CA ILE A 453 -2.44 7.09 -6.20
C ILE A 453 -3.11 5.78 -5.81
N ALA A 454 -2.48 4.67 -6.19
CA ALA A 454 -2.93 3.33 -5.94
C ALA A 454 -1.85 2.51 -5.22
N GLY A 455 -2.27 1.63 -4.32
CA GLY A 455 -1.41 0.70 -3.62
C GLY A 455 -1.89 -0.72 -3.87
N VAL A 456 -1.00 -1.61 -4.34
CA VAL A 456 -1.32 -3.05 -4.42
C VAL A 456 -1.45 -3.59 -2.99
N ALA A 457 -2.66 -3.99 -2.62
CA ALA A 457 -3.06 -4.29 -1.25
C ALA A 457 -2.24 -5.45 -0.67
N ASN A 458 -1.90 -5.36 0.62
CA ASN A 458 -1.24 -6.41 1.38
C ASN A 458 -2.19 -7.19 2.29
N THR A 459 -3.50 -7.08 2.03
CA THR A 459 -4.55 -7.64 2.88
C THR A 459 -4.95 -9.04 2.46
N GLY A 460 -5.38 -9.87 3.41
CA GLY A 460 -6.00 -11.17 3.17
C GLY A 460 -6.78 -11.67 4.39
N SER A 461 -7.15 -12.94 4.38
CA SER A 461 -8.02 -13.57 5.38
C SER A 461 -7.38 -13.77 6.76
N ASP A 462 -6.06 -13.60 6.88
CA ASP A 462 -5.33 -13.69 8.15
C ASP A 462 -5.93 -12.74 9.20
N ARG A 463 -5.85 -13.14 10.47
CA ARG A 463 -6.54 -12.42 11.55
C ARG A 463 -6.07 -10.97 11.69
N ASN A 464 -4.79 -10.72 11.47
CA ASN A 464 -4.17 -9.39 11.51
C ASN A 464 -4.21 -8.67 10.15
N TRP A 465 -4.94 -9.21 9.16
CA TRP A 465 -5.10 -8.73 7.79
C TRP A 465 -3.86 -8.82 6.90
N THR A 466 -2.65 -8.64 7.44
CA THR A 466 -1.43 -8.42 6.63
C THR A 466 -0.36 -9.50 6.76
N GLY A 467 -0.66 -10.60 7.46
CA GLY A 467 0.27 -11.70 7.72
C GLY A 467 1.34 -11.33 8.75
N HIS A 468 2.20 -10.36 8.43
CA HIS A 468 3.16 -9.77 9.38
C HIS A 468 2.51 -8.61 10.15
N PRO A 469 2.58 -8.56 11.50
CA PRO A 469 2.01 -7.46 12.28
C PRO A 469 2.53 -6.05 11.89
N LEU A 470 3.83 -5.92 11.58
CA LEU A 470 4.42 -4.64 11.15
C LEU A 470 4.02 -4.25 9.71
N ALA A 471 3.53 -5.17 8.88
CA ALA A 471 3.07 -4.83 7.52
C ALA A 471 1.76 -4.01 7.53
N GLN A 472 1.03 -3.98 8.65
CA GLN A 472 -0.08 -3.03 8.85
C GLN A 472 0.40 -1.58 8.76
N ALA A 473 1.64 -1.30 9.17
CA ALA A 473 2.22 0.03 9.07
C ALA A 473 2.38 0.50 7.62
N ASN A 474 2.52 -0.41 6.65
CA ASN A 474 2.67 -0.07 5.24
C ASN A 474 1.32 0.31 4.62
N TRP A 475 0.25 -0.41 4.95
CA TRP A 475 -1.12 -0.01 4.58
C TRP A 475 -1.46 1.35 5.22
N TYR A 476 -1.13 1.53 6.50
CA TYR A 476 -1.27 2.80 7.18
C TYR A 476 -0.52 3.92 6.46
N ALA A 477 0.78 3.74 6.22
CA ALA A 477 1.62 4.74 5.58
C ALA A 477 1.17 5.11 4.18
N PHE A 478 0.77 4.12 3.36
CA PHE A 478 0.20 4.37 2.05
C PHE A 478 -1.01 5.29 2.15
N GLY A 479 -1.97 4.99 3.02
CA GLY A 479 -3.17 5.82 3.17
C GLY A 479 -2.86 7.23 3.67
N ARG A 480 -1.94 7.39 4.64
CA ARG A 480 -1.53 8.72 5.13
C ARG A 480 -0.85 9.54 4.04
N LEU A 481 0.04 8.95 3.23
CA LEU A 481 0.73 9.64 2.13
C LEU A 481 -0.19 9.90 0.92
N ALA A 482 -1.19 9.04 0.69
CA ALA A 482 -2.21 9.27 -0.32
C ALA A 482 -3.10 10.47 0.03
N TRP A 483 -3.34 10.70 1.33
CA TRP A 483 -3.99 11.92 1.82
C TRP A 483 -3.07 13.13 1.72
N ASP A 484 -1.86 13.04 2.28
CA ASP A 484 -0.87 14.12 2.30
C ASP A 484 0.55 13.57 2.13
N HIS A 485 1.07 13.71 0.90
CA HIS A 485 2.41 13.26 0.52
C HIS A 485 3.56 14.03 1.21
N GLN A 486 3.25 15.14 1.91
CA GLN A 486 4.24 15.94 2.64
C GLN A 486 4.54 15.40 4.04
N LEU A 487 3.74 14.46 4.56
CA LEU A 487 4.03 13.78 5.82
C LEU A 487 5.39 13.07 5.74
N SER A 488 6.16 13.09 6.83
CA SER A 488 7.40 12.32 6.92
C SER A 488 7.12 10.86 7.29
N ALA A 489 7.98 9.95 6.84
CA ALA A 489 7.95 8.54 7.25
C ALA A 489 8.02 8.38 8.77
N GLU A 490 8.80 9.23 9.46
CA GLU A 490 8.94 9.23 10.92
C GLU A 490 7.64 9.58 11.64
N GLN A 491 6.96 10.64 11.20
CA GLN A 491 5.68 11.04 11.77
C GLN A 491 4.63 9.94 11.64
N ILE A 492 4.59 9.29 10.48
CA ILE A 492 3.64 8.20 10.21
C ILE A 492 3.98 6.97 11.07
N ALA A 493 5.25 6.58 11.17
CA ALA A 493 5.68 5.48 12.01
C ALA A 493 5.34 5.73 13.48
N ALA A 494 5.64 6.93 14.00
CA ALA A 494 5.32 7.29 15.38
C ALA A 494 3.81 7.29 15.67
N GLU A 495 3.00 7.82 14.74
CA GLU A 495 1.54 7.79 14.82
C GLU A 495 1.03 6.34 14.85
N TRP A 496 1.43 5.50 13.89
CA TRP A 496 0.99 4.10 13.81
C TRP A 496 1.44 3.28 15.03
N THR A 497 2.71 3.39 15.45
CA THR A 497 3.21 2.67 16.63
C THR A 497 2.44 3.06 17.89
N GLN A 498 2.08 4.34 18.04
CA GLN A 498 1.28 4.82 19.18
C GLN A 498 -0.16 4.31 19.17
N LEU A 499 -0.76 4.16 17.99
CA LEU A 499 -2.13 3.67 17.83
C LEU A 499 -2.24 2.15 17.95
N THR A 500 -1.24 1.42 17.47
CA THR A 500 -1.31 -0.03 17.26
C THR A 500 -0.51 -0.83 18.29
N LEU A 501 0.68 -0.35 18.69
CA LEU A 501 1.61 -1.15 19.49
C LEU A 501 1.72 -0.64 20.93
N THR A 502 2.18 0.59 21.13
CA THR A 502 2.48 1.10 22.46
C THR A 502 2.50 2.62 22.53
N ARG A 503 2.03 3.16 23.66
CA ARG A 503 2.13 4.60 23.96
C ARG A 503 3.36 4.94 24.81
N GLN A 504 4.17 3.96 25.20
CA GLN A 504 5.37 4.19 25.99
C GLN A 504 6.45 4.80 25.10
N ILE A 505 6.86 6.02 25.43
CA ILE A 505 7.73 6.89 24.61
C ILE A 505 9.03 6.18 24.18
N LYS A 506 9.77 5.56 25.10
CA LYS A 506 11.06 4.91 24.80
C LYS A 506 10.88 3.68 23.91
N SER A 507 9.89 2.84 24.21
CA SER A 507 9.60 1.65 23.40
C SER A 507 9.14 2.02 21.99
N ARG A 508 8.32 3.07 21.87
CA ARG A 508 7.96 3.67 20.59
C ARG A 508 9.19 4.15 19.83
N GLU A 509 10.11 4.89 20.45
CA GLU A 509 11.34 5.37 19.80
C GLU A 509 12.21 4.22 19.25
N HIS A 510 12.35 3.12 19.98
CA HIS A 510 13.08 1.93 19.50
C HIS A 510 12.41 1.29 18.28
N ILE A 511 11.09 1.11 18.32
CA ILE A 511 10.31 0.52 17.23
C ILE A 511 10.37 1.41 15.98
N VAL A 512 10.15 2.71 16.16
CA VAL A 512 10.16 3.68 15.06
C VAL A 512 11.54 3.75 14.39
N LYS A 513 12.62 3.79 15.20
CA LYS A 513 13.99 3.74 14.69
C LYS A 513 14.26 2.45 13.90
N MET A 514 13.78 1.31 14.38
CA MET A 514 13.85 0.03 13.67
C MET A 514 13.11 0.09 12.33
N MET A 515 11.86 0.58 12.34
CA MET A 515 11.04 0.72 11.14
C MET A 515 11.73 1.59 10.09
N LEU A 516 12.18 2.80 10.44
CA LEU A 516 12.84 3.70 9.48
C LEU A 516 14.08 3.10 8.81
N ARG A 517 14.84 2.25 9.51
CA ARG A 517 16.06 1.64 8.97
C ARG A 517 15.82 0.32 8.24
N SER A 518 14.65 -0.29 8.43
CA SER A 518 14.36 -1.64 7.94
C SER A 518 14.51 -1.79 6.41
N ARG A 519 14.08 -0.80 5.62
CA ARG A 519 14.25 -0.80 4.15
C ARG A 519 15.72 -0.80 3.74
N GLU A 520 16.55 0.10 4.29
CA GLU A 520 17.97 0.13 3.96
C GLU A 520 18.71 -1.13 4.40
N ILE A 521 18.31 -1.71 5.54
CA ILE A 521 18.83 -2.99 6.01
C ILE A 521 18.49 -4.10 5.02
N TYR A 522 17.24 -4.16 4.55
CA TYR A 522 16.80 -5.11 3.51
C TYR A 522 17.61 -4.94 2.21
N ILE A 523 17.71 -3.71 1.69
CA ILE A 523 18.50 -3.40 0.50
C ILE A 523 19.96 -3.83 0.69
N GLY A 524 20.53 -3.61 1.87
CA GLY A 524 21.93 -3.95 2.18
C GLY A 524 22.28 -5.41 1.91
N TYR A 525 21.46 -6.36 2.39
CA TYR A 525 21.69 -7.79 2.14
C TYR A 525 21.05 -8.33 0.86
N ASN A 526 20.16 -7.57 0.22
CA ASN A 526 19.42 -8.03 -0.94
C ASN A 526 19.93 -7.44 -2.26
N THR A 527 19.91 -6.13 -2.44
CA THR A 527 20.17 -5.48 -3.74
C THR A 527 20.90 -4.14 -3.56
N PRO A 528 22.09 -4.14 -2.91
CA PRO A 528 22.83 -2.90 -2.68
C PRO A 528 23.36 -2.29 -3.98
N LEU A 529 23.72 -1.01 -3.93
CA LEU A 529 24.38 -0.25 -5.01
C LEU A 529 23.60 -0.12 -6.35
N GLY A 530 22.31 -0.47 -6.36
CA GLY A 530 21.50 -0.47 -7.58
C GLY A 530 21.43 -1.83 -8.28
N LEU A 531 21.86 -2.92 -7.62
CA LEU A 531 21.49 -4.27 -8.05
C LEU A 531 19.96 -4.41 -8.08
N SER A 532 19.46 -5.30 -8.92
CA SER A 532 18.02 -5.54 -9.07
C SER A 532 17.72 -6.92 -9.64
N ARG A 533 16.46 -7.36 -9.45
CA ARG A 533 15.88 -8.62 -9.96
C ARG A 533 16.71 -9.89 -9.74
N PRO A 534 17.18 -10.22 -8.52
CA PRO A 534 17.80 -11.53 -8.24
C PRO A 534 16.83 -12.72 -8.18
N TRP A 535 15.75 -12.70 -8.97
CA TRP A 535 14.64 -13.65 -8.82
C TRP A 535 14.02 -14.02 -10.16
N MET A 536 13.49 -15.25 -10.23
CA MET A 536 12.40 -15.61 -11.12
C MET A 536 11.29 -16.34 -10.34
N GLY A 537 10.05 -16.31 -10.83
CA GLY A 537 8.97 -17.16 -10.31
C GLY A 537 8.40 -16.67 -8.98
N VAL A 538 8.70 -17.35 -7.87
CA VAL A 538 8.07 -17.08 -6.57
C VAL A 538 8.52 -15.75 -5.96
N HIS A 539 9.74 -15.28 -6.24
CA HIS A 539 10.33 -14.02 -5.74
C HIS A 539 10.72 -14.02 -4.25
N PHE A 540 10.89 -15.20 -3.65
CA PHE A 540 11.32 -15.35 -2.26
C PHE A 540 12.83 -15.63 -2.12
N ALA A 541 13.32 -16.64 -2.83
CA ALA A 541 14.68 -17.18 -2.67
C ALA A 541 15.71 -16.42 -3.53
N PRO A 542 16.97 -16.28 -3.09
CA PRO A 542 18.01 -15.62 -3.86
C PRO A 542 18.45 -16.44 -5.06
N GLU A 543 18.28 -15.88 -6.26
CA GLU A 543 18.74 -16.47 -7.52
C GLU A 543 19.57 -15.48 -8.35
N PRO A 544 20.67 -14.91 -7.85
CA PRO A 544 21.48 -13.99 -8.66
C PRO A 544 22.10 -14.69 -9.90
N TRP A 545 22.22 -16.01 -9.92
CA TRP A 545 22.69 -16.81 -11.07
C TRP A 545 21.58 -17.16 -12.08
N GLN A 546 20.35 -16.69 -11.88
CA GLN A 546 19.23 -16.98 -12.76
C GLN A 546 19.52 -16.42 -14.16
N SER A 547 19.72 -17.33 -15.14
CA SER A 547 20.13 -17.01 -16.51
C SER A 547 19.25 -17.65 -17.58
N ARG A 548 18.18 -18.34 -17.21
CA ARG A 548 17.31 -19.07 -18.14
C ARG A 548 15.84 -18.80 -17.85
N GLY A 549 15.11 -18.25 -18.81
CA GLY A 549 13.68 -17.99 -18.67
C GLY A 549 12.98 -18.02 -20.02
N ALA A 550 11.66 -17.84 -20.00
CA ALA A 550 10.87 -17.66 -21.22
C ALA A 550 11.31 -16.42 -22.02
N ARG A 551 11.88 -15.42 -21.35
CA ARG A 551 12.40 -14.19 -21.94
C ARG A 551 13.61 -13.65 -21.16
N PRO A 552 14.60 -13.02 -21.82
CA PRO A 552 15.85 -12.61 -21.17
C PRO A 552 15.64 -11.60 -20.04
N ASP A 553 14.74 -10.64 -20.22
CA ASP A 553 14.40 -9.56 -19.28
C ASP A 553 13.60 -10.03 -18.04
N TRP A 554 13.40 -11.34 -17.87
CA TRP A 554 12.95 -11.95 -16.61
C TRP A 554 14.08 -12.63 -15.84
N THR A 555 15.28 -12.75 -16.42
CA THR A 555 16.44 -13.38 -15.76
C THR A 555 17.20 -12.36 -14.92
N ALA A 556 17.90 -12.82 -13.87
CA ALA A 556 18.74 -11.95 -13.04
C ALA A 556 19.95 -11.44 -13.83
N THR A 557 20.58 -12.31 -14.62
CA THR A 557 21.80 -12.00 -15.39
C THR A 557 21.63 -10.88 -16.39
N TYR A 558 20.41 -10.68 -16.90
CA TYR A 558 20.08 -9.55 -17.77
C TYR A 558 20.31 -8.19 -17.10
N TYR A 559 20.01 -8.09 -15.80
CA TYR A 559 20.06 -6.82 -15.07
C TYR A 559 21.46 -6.52 -14.55
N HIS A 560 22.07 -7.46 -13.82
CA HIS A 560 23.33 -7.17 -13.16
C HIS A 560 24.55 -7.30 -14.08
N ARG A 561 24.45 -8.02 -15.22
CA ARG A 561 25.51 -8.16 -16.24
C ARG A 561 26.92 -8.39 -15.68
N ALA A 562 27.03 -9.30 -14.70
CA ALA A 562 28.31 -9.59 -14.06
C ALA A 562 29.25 -10.31 -15.04
N ASP A 563 30.48 -9.84 -15.14
CA ASP A 563 31.54 -10.47 -15.94
C ASP A 563 32.91 -10.27 -15.26
N SER A 564 34.00 -10.74 -15.90
CA SER A 564 35.35 -10.60 -15.34
C SER A 564 35.84 -9.15 -15.24
N ALA A 565 35.27 -8.23 -16.02
CA ALA A 565 35.64 -6.82 -16.02
C ALA A 565 34.93 -6.05 -14.90
N GLY A 566 33.64 -6.35 -14.66
CA GLY A 566 32.82 -5.58 -13.73
C GLY A 566 31.39 -6.08 -13.53
N LEU A 567 30.54 -5.15 -13.09
CA LEU A 567 29.15 -5.37 -12.71
C LEU A 567 28.29 -4.14 -13.01
N GLY A 568 27.03 -4.35 -13.36
CA GLY A 568 26.02 -3.31 -13.55
C GLY A 568 25.60 -3.14 -15.01
N PHE A 569 24.59 -2.31 -15.25
CA PHE A 569 24.03 -2.11 -16.59
C PHE A 569 24.37 -0.72 -17.10
N ASP A 570 25.13 -0.63 -18.20
CA ASP A 570 25.39 0.67 -18.86
C ASP A 570 24.11 1.19 -19.55
N ARG A 571 23.51 2.22 -18.95
CA ARG A 571 22.34 2.94 -19.47
C ARG A 571 22.67 4.37 -19.88
N THR A 572 23.95 4.72 -19.94
CA THR A 572 24.45 5.99 -20.48
C THR A 572 24.43 5.97 -22.01
N THR A 573 24.94 7.04 -22.64
CA THR A 573 25.03 7.14 -24.10
C THR A 573 25.89 6.07 -24.76
N SER A 574 26.80 5.41 -24.03
CA SER A 574 27.61 4.28 -24.55
C SER A 574 26.90 2.93 -24.47
N GLY A 575 25.81 2.84 -23.70
CA GLY A 575 25.03 1.61 -23.50
C GLY A 575 23.63 1.70 -24.12
N SER A 576 22.59 1.37 -23.33
CA SER A 576 21.19 1.43 -23.83
C SER A 576 20.65 2.83 -24.04
N ASN A 577 21.36 3.86 -23.57
CA ASN A 577 20.96 5.26 -23.56
C ASN A 577 19.59 5.51 -22.89
N ALA A 578 19.17 4.64 -21.96
CA ALA A 578 17.92 4.83 -21.24
C ALA A 578 17.91 6.10 -20.38
N LEU A 579 19.09 6.56 -19.93
CA LEU A 579 19.21 7.80 -19.18
C LEU A 579 18.69 9.03 -19.95
N SER A 580 18.72 9.00 -21.29
CA SER A 580 18.19 10.07 -22.14
C SER A 580 16.68 10.32 -21.99
N GLN A 581 15.94 9.40 -21.37
CA GLN A 581 14.51 9.55 -21.09
C GLN A 581 14.22 10.58 -19.98
N TYR A 582 15.22 10.92 -19.17
CA TYR A 582 15.12 11.93 -18.12
C TYR A 582 15.57 13.31 -18.60
N ARG A 583 15.24 14.37 -17.84
CA ARG A 583 15.73 15.73 -18.12
C ARG A 583 17.25 15.84 -17.90
N PRO A 584 17.97 16.74 -18.62
CA PRO A 584 19.43 16.85 -18.53
C PRO A 584 19.99 17.00 -17.10
N GLN A 585 19.25 17.65 -16.19
CA GLN A 585 19.65 17.83 -14.80
C GLN A 585 19.58 16.53 -13.98
N VAL A 586 18.66 15.63 -14.32
CA VAL A 586 18.62 14.28 -13.76
C VAL A 586 19.72 13.44 -14.40
N GLN A 587 19.91 13.54 -15.71
CA GLN A 587 21.01 12.87 -16.41
C GLN A 587 22.36 13.23 -15.77
N ALA A 588 22.63 14.50 -15.49
CA ALA A 588 23.88 14.96 -14.88
C ALA A 588 24.17 14.33 -13.50
N GLN A 589 23.13 13.90 -12.76
CA GLN A 589 23.30 13.21 -11.47
C GLN A 589 23.74 11.76 -11.65
N TRP A 590 23.41 11.12 -12.77
CA TRP A 590 23.59 9.68 -12.99
C TRP A 590 24.49 9.33 -14.18
N ASN A 591 24.94 10.31 -14.97
CA ASN A 591 25.75 10.07 -16.17
C ASN A 591 27.24 9.86 -15.88
N ASP A 592 27.71 10.34 -14.73
CA ASP A 592 29.11 10.22 -14.30
C ASP A 592 29.20 9.20 -13.15
N PRO A 593 29.86 8.04 -13.33
CA PRO A 593 29.93 7.00 -12.30
C PRO A 593 30.63 7.47 -11.01
N ASP A 594 31.48 8.51 -11.06
CA ASP A 594 32.16 9.05 -9.87
C ASP A 594 31.26 10.01 -9.07
N LYS A 595 30.20 10.54 -9.69
CA LYS A 595 29.23 11.44 -9.05
C LYS A 595 27.89 10.77 -8.76
N THR A 596 27.61 9.65 -9.42
CA THR A 596 26.35 8.92 -9.27
C THR A 596 26.18 8.46 -7.82
N PRO A 597 25.05 8.79 -7.16
CA PRO A 597 24.78 8.30 -5.82
C PRO A 597 24.84 6.77 -5.80
N LEU A 598 25.58 6.20 -4.84
CA LEU A 598 25.82 4.76 -4.76
C LEU A 598 24.56 3.89 -4.89
N PRO A 599 23.38 4.24 -4.32
CA PRO A 599 22.17 3.43 -4.49
C PRO A 599 21.67 3.28 -5.93
N TYR A 600 22.15 4.10 -6.87
CA TYR A 600 21.77 4.08 -8.28
C TYR A 600 22.94 3.75 -9.22
N LEU A 601 24.13 3.47 -8.70
CA LEU A 601 25.33 3.29 -9.51
C LEU A 601 25.17 2.17 -10.55
N LEU A 602 24.79 0.97 -10.11
CA LEU A 602 24.69 -0.21 -10.98
C LEU A 602 23.42 -0.24 -11.85
N TRP A 603 22.49 0.70 -11.61
CA TRP A 603 21.37 0.95 -12.51
C TRP A 603 21.82 1.60 -13.81
N PHE A 604 22.85 2.45 -13.78
CA PHE A 604 23.25 3.26 -14.94
C PHE A 604 24.63 2.94 -15.50
N HIS A 605 25.47 2.25 -14.73
CA HIS A 605 26.86 1.98 -15.10
C HIS A 605 27.22 0.51 -14.98
N HIS A 606 28.00 0.01 -15.93
CA HIS A 606 28.83 -1.18 -15.73
C HIS A 606 30.19 -0.73 -15.17
N VAL A 607 30.50 -1.16 -13.95
CA VAL A 607 31.61 -0.63 -13.15
C VAL A 607 32.63 -1.72 -12.90
N SER A 608 33.91 -1.39 -13.11
CA SER A 608 35.00 -2.33 -12.86
C SER A 608 35.09 -2.73 -11.38
N TRP A 609 35.38 -4.00 -11.12
CA TRP A 609 35.56 -4.55 -9.77
C TRP A 609 36.56 -3.77 -8.92
N ASN A 610 37.61 -3.22 -9.54
CA ASN A 610 38.70 -2.50 -8.88
C ASN A 610 38.48 -0.98 -8.81
N LYS A 611 37.40 -0.45 -9.38
CA LYS A 611 37.12 1.00 -9.31
C LYS A 611 36.91 1.39 -7.86
N LYS A 612 37.66 2.38 -7.37
CA LYS A 612 37.41 3.01 -6.07
C LYS A 612 36.14 3.87 -6.15
N LEU A 613 35.22 3.63 -5.23
CA LEU A 613 33.98 4.38 -5.10
C LEU A 613 34.15 5.56 -4.14
N GLY A 614 33.12 6.40 -4.00
CA GLY A 614 33.13 7.54 -3.08
C GLY A 614 33.35 7.18 -1.60
N SER A 615 33.19 5.90 -1.21
CA SER A 615 33.54 5.38 0.12
C SER A 615 35.04 5.13 0.31
N GLY A 616 35.84 5.19 -0.75
CA GLY A 616 37.26 4.82 -0.78
C GLY A 616 37.52 3.32 -0.99
N ARG A 617 36.49 2.47 -0.86
CA ARG A 617 36.55 1.03 -1.16
C ARG A 617 36.46 0.77 -2.66
N THR A 618 37.00 -0.36 -3.11
CA THR A 618 36.72 -0.86 -4.47
C THR A 618 35.25 -1.26 -4.58
N LEU A 619 34.72 -1.44 -5.80
CA LEU A 619 33.37 -1.96 -6.00
C LEU A 619 33.16 -3.29 -5.27
N TRP A 620 34.11 -4.22 -5.39
CA TRP A 620 34.06 -5.52 -4.72
C TRP A 620 33.99 -5.38 -3.19
N ASP A 621 34.89 -4.58 -2.61
CA ASP A 621 34.94 -4.38 -1.15
C ASP A 621 33.69 -3.68 -0.62
N GLU A 622 33.15 -2.71 -1.35
CA GLU A 622 31.91 -2.01 -1.00
C GLU A 622 30.70 -2.96 -1.04
N LEU A 623 30.59 -3.81 -2.06
CA LEU A 623 29.55 -4.84 -2.15
C LEU A 623 29.62 -5.81 -0.97
N CYS A 624 30.81 -6.34 -0.68
CA CYS A 624 31.03 -7.20 0.49
C CYS A 624 30.58 -6.48 1.76
N HIS A 625 31.04 -5.25 1.98
CA HIS A 625 30.70 -4.49 3.19
C HIS A 625 29.19 -4.28 3.34
N ARG A 626 28.46 -3.96 2.25
CA ARG A 626 27.01 -3.74 2.28
C ARG A 626 26.23 -5.02 2.54
N LEU A 627 26.58 -6.12 1.87
CA LEU A 627 25.92 -7.41 2.06
C LEU A 627 26.08 -7.90 3.51
N TYR A 628 27.28 -7.77 4.07
CA TYR A 628 27.53 -8.13 5.48
C TYR A 628 26.84 -7.19 6.46
N SER A 629 27.04 -5.88 6.32
CA SER A 629 26.43 -4.90 7.24
C SER A 629 24.90 -4.94 7.20
N GLY A 630 24.30 -5.14 6.02
CA GLY A 630 22.87 -5.37 5.87
C GLY A 630 22.44 -6.61 6.64
N ALA A 631 23.09 -7.76 6.42
CA ALA A 631 22.71 -9.00 7.09
C ALA A 631 22.85 -8.88 8.61
N ASP A 632 23.96 -8.31 9.10
CA ASP A 632 24.26 -8.17 10.52
C ASP A 632 23.35 -7.15 11.21
N SER A 633 22.89 -6.13 10.49
CA SER A 633 21.95 -5.14 11.02
C SER A 633 20.57 -5.72 11.35
N VAL A 634 20.22 -6.91 10.88
CA VAL A 634 18.99 -7.59 11.35
C VAL A 634 19.09 -7.97 12.83
N SER A 635 20.28 -8.29 13.34
CA SER A 635 20.50 -8.49 14.78
C SER A 635 20.25 -7.21 15.58
N TRP A 636 20.58 -6.05 15.00
CA TRP A 636 20.25 -4.75 15.60
C TRP A 636 18.72 -4.53 15.61
N MET A 637 17.99 -4.94 14.57
CA MET A 637 16.51 -4.90 14.57
C MET A 637 15.94 -5.77 15.70
N GLN A 638 16.45 -6.99 15.87
CA GLN A 638 16.07 -7.87 16.98
C GLN A 638 16.29 -7.20 18.35
N GLN A 639 17.42 -6.52 18.53
CA GLN A 639 17.71 -5.78 19.77
C GLN A 639 16.75 -4.60 19.98
N GLN A 640 16.41 -3.84 18.92
CA GLN A 640 15.43 -2.75 19.05
C GLN A 640 14.05 -3.26 19.44
N TRP A 641 13.59 -4.37 18.85
CA TRP A 641 12.32 -5.00 19.20
C TRP A 641 12.33 -5.53 20.64
N GLU A 642 13.45 -6.11 21.06
CA GLU A 642 13.64 -6.63 22.42
C GLU A 642 13.51 -5.53 23.48
N LEU A 643 14.07 -4.35 23.23
CA LEU A 643 14.01 -3.21 24.16
C LEU A 643 12.57 -2.73 24.40
N ALA A 644 11.63 -3.04 23.52
CA ALA A 644 10.22 -2.70 23.66
C ALA A 644 9.36 -3.81 24.29
N ARG A 645 9.90 -5.01 24.57
CA ARG A 645 9.15 -6.21 24.98
C ARG A 645 8.11 -5.95 26.07
N ASN A 646 8.49 -5.23 27.12
CA ASN A 646 7.64 -5.03 28.30
C ASN A 646 6.43 -4.12 28.06
N ASP A 647 6.42 -3.38 26.96
CA ASP A 647 5.36 -2.42 26.61
C ASP A 647 4.52 -2.88 25.42
N LEU A 648 4.64 -4.16 25.02
CA LEU A 648 3.95 -4.77 23.89
C LEU A 648 3.03 -5.89 24.33
N ASP A 649 1.99 -6.15 23.55
CA ASP A 649 1.21 -7.38 23.68
C ASP A 649 2.10 -8.61 23.48
N THR A 650 1.91 -9.64 24.31
CA THR A 650 2.78 -10.83 24.34
C THR A 650 2.75 -11.60 23.02
N ARG A 651 1.59 -11.69 22.36
CA ARG A 651 1.43 -12.41 21.08
C ARG A 651 2.07 -11.62 19.96
N VAL A 652 1.81 -10.31 19.89
CA VAL A 652 2.42 -9.42 18.88
C VAL A 652 3.95 -9.41 19.03
N TYR A 653 4.47 -9.31 20.25
CA TYR A 653 5.89 -9.39 20.52
C TYR A 653 6.49 -10.70 20.01
N ALA A 654 5.90 -11.85 20.39
CA ALA A 654 6.42 -13.16 20.04
C ALA A 654 6.39 -13.43 18.53
N ASP A 655 5.33 -13.02 17.83
CA ASP A 655 5.20 -13.17 16.38
C ASP A 655 6.30 -12.38 15.64
N VAL A 656 6.42 -11.08 15.92
CA VAL A 656 7.45 -10.24 15.30
C VAL A 656 8.87 -10.71 15.67
N ALA A 657 9.11 -11.10 16.92
CA ALA A 657 10.41 -11.64 17.33
C ALA A 657 10.77 -12.94 16.59
N GLY A 658 9.80 -13.82 16.37
CA GLY A 658 9.96 -15.04 15.57
C GLY A 658 10.30 -14.74 14.11
N ARG A 659 9.60 -13.78 13.50
CA ARG A 659 9.85 -13.34 12.12
C ARG A 659 11.20 -12.64 11.97
N LEU A 660 11.63 -11.83 12.94
CA LEU A 660 12.97 -11.24 12.93
C LEU A 660 14.09 -12.30 13.01
N LYS A 661 13.86 -13.47 13.62
CA LYS A 661 14.79 -14.62 13.57
C LYS A 661 14.84 -15.24 12.18
N VAL A 662 13.68 -15.41 11.54
CA VAL A 662 13.56 -15.86 10.15
C VAL A 662 14.30 -14.89 9.22
N GLN A 663 14.03 -13.60 9.32
CA GLN A 663 14.67 -12.54 8.56
C GLN A 663 16.20 -12.53 8.74
N ARG A 664 16.72 -12.78 9.95
CA ARG A 664 18.18 -12.86 10.17
C ARG A 664 18.79 -14.06 9.44
N ARG A 665 18.17 -15.23 9.55
CA ARG A 665 18.61 -16.45 8.85
C ARG A 665 18.60 -16.21 7.33
N GLU A 666 17.54 -15.60 6.82
CA GLU A 666 17.37 -15.34 5.39
C GLU A 666 18.29 -14.23 4.89
N ALA A 667 18.57 -13.20 5.69
CA ALA A 667 19.55 -12.17 5.33
C ALA A 667 20.97 -12.73 5.15
N ILE A 668 21.37 -13.71 5.98
CA ILE A 668 22.64 -14.43 5.80
C ILE A 668 22.61 -15.26 4.51
N TRP A 669 21.48 -15.92 4.23
CA TRP A 669 21.30 -16.69 3.00
C TRP A 669 21.39 -15.82 1.74
N TRP A 670 20.75 -14.65 1.75
CA TRP A 670 20.82 -13.63 0.71
C TRP A 670 22.24 -13.09 0.51
N ARG A 671 22.92 -12.74 1.59
CA ARG A 671 24.34 -12.32 1.58
C ARG A 671 25.22 -13.37 0.91
N ASP A 672 25.14 -14.61 1.36
CA ASP A 672 25.99 -15.70 0.87
C ASP A 672 25.74 -15.98 -0.61
N ALA A 673 24.47 -15.98 -1.04
CA ALA A 673 24.09 -16.20 -2.43
C ALA A 673 24.71 -15.16 -3.37
N TRP A 674 24.59 -13.87 -3.05
CA TRP A 674 25.21 -12.82 -3.85
C TRP A 674 26.73 -12.88 -3.81
N LEU A 675 27.31 -12.95 -2.61
CA LEU A 675 28.75 -12.87 -2.42
C LEU A 675 29.47 -14.01 -3.16
N LEU A 676 29.04 -15.26 -2.92
CA LEU A 676 29.67 -16.44 -3.51
C LEU A 676 29.48 -16.48 -5.02
N TYR A 677 28.33 -16.01 -5.53
CA TYR A 677 28.09 -15.90 -6.97
C TYR A 677 29.00 -14.87 -7.62
N LEU A 678 29.02 -13.64 -7.11
CA LEU A 678 29.82 -12.56 -7.68
C LEU A 678 31.32 -12.80 -7.54
N GLN A 679 31.76 -13.55 -6.53
CA GLN A 679 33.15 -13.96 -6.36
C GLN A 679 33.67 -14.78 -7.56
N THR A 680 32.81 -15.54 -8.25
CA THR A 680 33.20 -16.29 -9.45
C THR A 680 33.64 -15.40 -10.61
N PHE A 681 33.16 -14.14 -10.63
CA PHE A 681 33.50 -13.14 -11.63
C PHE A 681 34.62 -12.22 -11.16
N SER A 682 34.51 -11.67 -9.94
CA SER A 682 35.51 -10.75 -9.41
C SER A 682 36.86 -11.43 -9.16
N ARG A 683 36.85 -12.73 -8.82
CA ARG A 683 38.02 -13.53 -8.39
C ARG A 683 38.79 -12.89 -7.24
N GLN A 684 38.13 -12.06 -6.44
CA GLN A 684 38.72 -11.37 -5.30
C GLN A 684 38.33 -12.07 -3.99
N PRO A 685 39.24 -12.12 -3.00
CA PRO A 685 38.93 -12.66 -1.69
C PRO A 685 37.91 -11.75 -0.98
N VAL A 686 37.14 -12.32 -0.06
CA VAL A 686 36.37 -11.51 0.90
C VAL A 686 37.35 -10.66 1.71
N PRO A 687 37.08 -9.35 1.94
CA PRO A 687 37.97 -8.50 2.73
C PRO A 687 38.30 -9.11 4.09
N ALA A 688 39.58 -9.05 4.50
CA ALA A 688 40.08 -9.73 5.71
C ALA A 688 39.37 -9.33 7.02
N SER A 689 38.70 -8.17 7.06
CA SER A 689 37.89 -7.72 8.18
C SER A 689 36.53 -8.42 8.29
N LEU A 690 36.14 -9.24 7.33
CA LEU A 690 34.86 -9.94 7.26
C LEU A 690 35.09 -11.45 7.28
N THR A 691 34.25 -12.18 8.01
CA THR A 691 34.31 -13.64 8.07
C THR A 691 33.78 -14.24 6.77
N PRO A 692 34.55 -15.02 5.99
CA PRO A 692 34.04 -15.68 4.79
C PRO A 692 32.83 -16.58 5.09
N PRO A 693 31.93 -16.83 4.11
CA PRO A 693 30.84 -17.78 4.30
C PRO A 693 31.34 -19.19 4.57
N ASP A 694 30.68 -19.91 5.48
CA ASP A 694 30.99 -21.31 5.81
C ASP A 694 30.38 -22.30 4.79
N ARG A 695 29.74 -21.81 3.73
CA ARG A 695 29.07 -22.59 2.68
C ARG A 695 29.69 -22.31 1.32
N THR A 696 29.69 -23.32 0.46
CA THR A 696 30.03 -23.21 -0.96
C THR A 696 28.85 -22.66 -1.78
N LEU A 697 29.13 -22.10 -2.97
CA LEU A 697 28.09 -21.63 -3.88
C LEU A 697 27.10 -22.75 -4.26
N GLU A 698 27.58 -23.98 -4.45
CA GLU A 698 26.74 -25.12 -4.81
C GLU A 698 25.81 -25.55 -3.66
N GLU A 699 26.27 -25.48 -2.41
CA GLU A 699 25.39 -25.70 -1.25
C GLU A 699 24.30 -24.62 -1.14
N VAL A 700 24.65 -23.35 -1.42
CA VAL A 700 23.67 -22.27 -1.43
C VAL A 700 22.65 -22.47 -2.57
N LYS A 701 23.10 -22.78 -3.80
CA LYS A 701 22.20 -23.13 -4.91
C LYS A 701 21.28 -24.30 -4.57
N LYS A 702 21.80 -25.36 -3.95
CA LYS A 702 21.00 -26.51 -3.51
C LYS A 702 19.92 -26.09 -2.51
N SER A 703 20.26 -25.20 -1.56
CA SER A 703 19.27 -24.67 -0.62
C SER A 703 18.19 -23.82 -1.29
N VAL A 704 18.53 -23.07 -2.34
CA VAL A 704 17.60 -22.26 -3.15
C VAL A 704 16.66 -23.15 -3.96
N ASN A 705 17.17 -24.21 -4.57
CA ASN A 705 16.37 -25.14 -5.36
C ASN A 705 15.20 -25.73 -4.57
N ILE A 706 15.31 -25.87 -3.24
CA ILE A 706 14.21 -26.35 -2.38
C ILE A 706 12.96 -25.47 -2.52
N TYR A 707 13.15 -24.15 -2.63
CA TYR A 707 12.06 -23.17 -2.75
C TYR A 707 11.55 -23.00 -4.19
N LEU A 708 12.26 -23.58 -5.16
CA LEU A 708 11.90 -23.53 -6.58
C LEU A 708 11.22 -24.81 -7.07
N MET A 709 11.19 -25.87 -6.24
CA MET A 709 10.46 -27.10 -6.55
C MET A 709 8.97 -26.80 -6.67
N ARG A 710 8.34 -27.33 -7.72
CA ARG A 710 6.91 -27.23 -7.99
C ARG A 710 6.21 -28.53 -7.65
#